data_AF-A0A381Z578-F1
#
_entry.id   AF-A0A381Z578-F1
#
_cell.length_a   1.000
_cell.length_b   1.000
_cell.length_c   1.000
_cell.angle_alpha   90.00
_cell.angle_beta   90.00
_cell.angle_gamma   90.00
#
_symmetry.space_group_name_H-M   'P 1'
#
loop_
_entity.id
_entity.type
_entity.pdbx_description
1 polymer ?
#
loop_
_entity_poly.entity_id
_entity_poly.type
_entity_poly.pdbx_seq_one_letter_code
_entity_poly.pdbx_strand_id
1 'polypeptide(L)'
;MIKYNRSTELLYLIFFFCSVLVAQQDAPPWLIIKPTTDSDKYVGIGEASTNNPDYSLIAEQEALRSIALEINAQISRESRRKILEINDIAESEFRDEFIVSTLVSIKGLVKKGDYLDIKNKRYYIYFEYSKSDHLNNIQETKKRAINLVQEYQSLPKDDFVLRLQKLVYTYESLFQVYGEDVFSNVNGRNVNLQSFVPSEIQKLLRAVNLVDTTPVTYQGVYMEPLIAQFIFLASLKLPGSEEIPIDNLPFDFDFEAGSGDFGFQDVSSAEGQVYNEVSKITSKIPIQYAVSFVDLKALKQSTSEFYHLDKALDKLSSINKINFKIKVSLVSQDHIFFGVSFSDGIPNPLMEPIREAFEVSFNKKTQFKIVDRIIVKAILSELGMNEQDLCTKSECDVAVGKRLGVTRMIKINVNYKNSDNLIETIFTDTNVRTRLVDRKEPYSKPVISGNLEQAIFDNIDSWVIDFYDKLNPPTINLKSNAPGLKVSYRRIKSKLDLPGVDYNEKAEYQFLPLIDFEMDPGTYQLVFEKDGYETKERKVTLNANSICCDDVELIEKTKFEAFYKSFFLPGSGQRYGSDSRNQNRSGKALLHTSIALVATAATIYAWSTFTQSQNTYDGAQLAYSRATTVSGIESTRKESIIANQNLNQSYNTAVAISVIMAAFSIYSGVDAAVTLPQY
;
A
#
# COMPACT_ATOMS: atom_id res chain seq x y z
N MET A 1 84.86 21.83 -0.24
CA MET A 1 83.98 20.69 0.05
C MET A 1 82.79 21.21 0.84
N ILE A 2 81.60 20.88 0.36
CA ILE A 2 80.25 21.36 0.67
C ILE A 2 79.98 21.70 2.16
N LYS A 3 79.45 22.90 2.42
CA LYS A 3 78.61 23.20 3.59
C LYS A 3 77.25 23.67 3.08
N TYR A 4 76.27 22.78 3.14
CA TYR A 4 74.87 23.04 2.77
C TYR A 4 74.18 23.72 3.97
N ASN A 5 73.65 24.91 3.75
CA ASN A 5 73.15 25.79 4.81
C ASN A 5 71.70 25.46 5.19
N ARG A 6 71.45 25.36 6.49
CA ARG A 6 70.28 24.77 7.14
C ARG A 6 69.24 25.83 7.50
N SER A 7 68.93 26.74 6.58
CA SER A 7 68.12 27.94 6.84
C SER A 7 66.91 28.14 5.92
N THR A 8 66.62 27.19 5.02
CA THR A 8 65.46 27.29 4.11
C THR A 8 64.24 26.47 4.55
N GLU A 9 64.38 25.47 5.42
CA GLU A 9 63.21 24.63 5.80
C GLU A 9 62.29 25.24 6.86
N LEU A 10 62.75 26.19 7.69
CA LEU A 10 61.87 26.85 8.67
C LEU A 10 60.95 27.93 8.07
N LEU A 11 61.29 28.48 6.89
CA LEU A 11 60.49 29.52 6.24
C LEU A 11 59.29 28.94 5.48
N TYR A 12 59.41 27.71 4.96
CA TYR A 12 58.30 27.02 4.29
C TYR A 12 57.26 26.48 5.28
N LEU A 13 57.63 26.19 6.54
CA LEU A 13 56.67 25.74 7.55
C LEU A 13 55.75 26.88 8.05
N ILE A 14 56.22 28.13 8.01
CA ILE A 14 55.39 29.31 8.38
C ILE A 14 54.49 29.75 7.21
N PHE A 15 54.91 29.55 5.96
CA PHE A 15 54.05 29.78 4.79
C PHE A 15 53.00 28.68 4.56
N PHE A 16 53.21 27.46 5.09
CA PHE A 16 52.22 26.38 5.01
C PHE A 16 51.15 26.46 6.13
N PHE A 17 51.46 27.10 7.27
CA PHE A 17 50.50 27.32 8.36
C PHE A 17 49.68 28.61 8.22
N CYS A 18 49.99 29.49 7.26
CA CYS A 18 49.26 30.75 7.06
C CYS A 18 48.21 30.70 5.92
N SER A 19 48.10 29.59 5.19
CA SER A 19 47.08 29.36 4.15
C SER A 19 45.85 28.58 4.65
N VAL A 20 45.76 28.30 5.96
CA VAL A 20 44.52 27.89 6.63
C VAL A 20 44.01 29.05 7.51
N LEU A 21 44.05 30.27 6.97
CA LEU A 21 42.96 31.20 7.27
C LEU A 21 41.76 30.63 6.53
N VAL A 22 40.93 29.93 7.29
CA VAL A 22 39.54 29.63 6.95
C VAL A 22 39.01 30.86 6.24
N ALA A 23 38.77 30.74 4.93
CA ALA A 23 37.86 31.63 4.24
C ALA A 23 36.50 31.35 4.90
N GLN A 24 36.27 32.02 6.03
CA GLN A 24 34.95 32.25 6.54
C GLN A 24 34.31 33.04 5.42
N GLN A 25 33.55 32.34 4.58
CA GLN A 25 32.81 32.94 3.49
C GLN A 25 31.79 33.82 4.20
N ASP A 26 32.14 35.08 4.46
CA ASP A 26 31.25 36.01 5.11
C ASP A 26 29.96 36.02 4.31
N ALA A 27 28.83 35.96 5.02
CA ALA A 27 27.52 35.91 4.39
C ALA A 27 27.45 37.04 3.35
N PRO A 28 27.08 36.73 2.09
CA PRO A 28 27.11 37.72 1.04
C PRO A 28 26.25 38.93 1.43
N PRO A 29 26.62 40.16 1.01
CA PRO A 29 25.98 41.38 1.50
C PRO A 29 24.45 41.40 1.38
N TRP A 30 23.89 40.71 0.37
CA TRP A 30 22.45 40.59 0.14
C TRP A 30 21.71 39.72 1.18
N LEU A 31 22.41 38.89 1.97
CA LEU A 31 21.82 38.18 3.11
C LEU A 31 21.80 39.01 4.39
N ILE A 32 22.72 39.99 4.50
CA ILE A 32 22.77 40.93 5.63
C ILE A 32 21.74 42.04 5.42
N ILE A 33 21.65 42.57 4.20
CA ILE A 33 20.66 43.56 3.78
C ILE A 33 19.86 42.94 2.64
N LYS A 34 18.69 42.36 2.98
CA LYS A 34 17.84 41.67 2.00
C LYS A 34 17.36 42.67 0.93
N PRO A 35 17.65 42.41 -0.36
CA PRO A 35 17.07 43.18 -1.46
C PRO A 35 15.54 43.13 -1.40
N THR A 36 14.89 44.21 -1.80
CA THR A 36 13.43 44.32 -1.85
C THR A 36 12.99 44.62 -3.28
N THR A 37 11.78 44.21 -3.62
CA THR A 37 11.12 44.62 -4.87
C THR A 37 10.99 46.15 -4.92
N ASP A 38 11.21 46.73 -6.10
CA ASP A 38 11.10 48.16 -6.38
C ASP A 38 10.24 48.42 -7.62
N SER A 39 10.33 49.62 -8.24
CA SER A 39 9.55 49.96 -9.43
C SER A 39 9.92 49.15 -10.68
N ASP A 40 11.13 48.61 -10.74
CA ASP A 40 11.73 48.09 -11.97
C ASP A 40 11.89 46.57 -11.94
N LYS A 41 11.99 45.96 -10.75
CA LYS A 41 12.21 44.51 -10.61
C LYS A 41 11.48 43.88 -9.42
N TYR A 42 11.10 42.62 -9.59
CA TYR A 42 10.71 41.72 -8.51
C TYR A 42 11.94 41.02 -7.91
N VAL A 43 11.90 40.79 -6.60
CA VAL A 43 12.94 40.07 -5.85
C VAL A 43 12.35 38.82 -5.20
N GLY A 44 12.98 37.68 -5.45
CA GLY A 44 12.66 36.41 -4.81
C GLY A 44 13.85 35.90 -4.02
N ILE A 45 13.66 35.63 -2.72
CA ILE A 45 14.66 34.99 -1.87
C ILE A 45 14.01 33.77 -1.25
N GLY A 46 14.66 32.62 -1.39
CA GLY A 46 14.21 31.37 -0.79
C GLY A 46 15.30 30.73 0.04
N GLU A 47 14.89 29.93 1.01
CA GLU A 47 15.76 29.24 1.94
C GLU A 47 15.31 27.79 2.20
N ALA A 48 16.27 26.88 2.31
CA ALA A 48 15.97 25.51 2.66
C ALA A 48 16.96 24.95 3.67
N SER A 49 16.50 24.00 4.47
CA SER A 49 17.38 23.21 5.33
C SER A 49 18.22 22.28 4.48
N THR A 50 19.55 22.30 4.66
CA THR A 50 20.47 21.40 3.96
C THR A 50 20.36 19.94 4.43
N ASN A 51 19.49 19.66 5.41
CA ASN A 51 19.15 18.29 5.81
C ASN A 51 18.21 17.60 4.81
N ASN A 52 17.52 18.36 3.94
CA ASN A 52 16.68 17.81 2.89
C ASN A 52 17.55 17.56 1.64
N PRO A 53 17.56 16.37 1.01
CA PRO A 53 18.38 16.11 -0.18
C PRO A 53 18.09 17.07 -1.35
N ASP A 54 16.86 17.60 -1.44
CA ASP A 54 16.41 18.51 -2.51
C ASP A 54 16.40 19.98 -2.04
N TYR A 55 17.24 20.35 -1.06
CA TYR A 55 17.26 21.69 -0.47
C TYR A 55 17.39 22.81 -1.51
N SER A 56 18.16 22.59 -2.57
CA SER A 56 18.38 23.59 -3.62
C SER A 56 17.10 23.87 -4.42
N LEU A 57 16.38 22.82 -4.79
CA LEU A 57 15.08 22.90 -5.47
C LEU A 57 14.01 23.54 -4.58
N ILE A 58 13.97 23.18 -3.29
CA ILE A 58 13.01 23.75 -2.33
C ILE A 58 13.24 25.26 -2.17
N ALA A 59 14.50 25.68 -2.01
CA ALA A 59 14.82 27.10 -1.88
C ALA A 59 14.51 27.87 -3.18
N GLU A 60 14.74 27.24 -4.34
CA GLU A 60 14.36 27.84 -5.63
C GLU A 60 12.84 28.00 -5.75
N GLN A 61 12.06 26.96 -5.42
CA GLN A 61 10.60 27.02 -5.41
C GLN A 61 10.07 28.09 -4.46
N GLU A 62 10.66 28.25 -3.27
CA GLU A 62 10.28 29.30 -2.32
C GLU A 62 10.59 30.71 -2.87
N ALA A 63 11.77 30.90 -3.47
CA ALA A 63 12.15 32.18 -4.08
C ALA A 63 11.21 32.58 -5.22
N LEU A 64 10.89 31.63 -6.10
CA LEU A 64 9.91 31.81 -7.17
C LEU A 64 8.53 32.11 -6.61
N ARG A 65 8.09 31.37 -5.58
CA ARG A 65 6.80 31.59 -4.92
C ARG A 65 6.66 32.99 -4.36
N SER A 66 7.72 33.57 -3.80
CA SER A 66 7.71 34.96 -3.33
C SER A 66 7.43 35.95 -4.45
N ILE A 67 8.13 35.84 -5.58
CA ILE A 67 7.90 36.68 -6.78
C ILE A 67 6.46 36.49 -7.28
N ALA A 68 5.98 35.25 -7.27
CA ALA A 68 4.63 34.86 -7.69
C ALA A 68 3.56 35.55 -6.87
N LEU A 69 3.69 35.49 -5.53
CA LEU A 69 2.74 36.10 -4.61
C LEU A 69 2.68 37.61 -4.80
N GLU A 70 3.80 38.24 -5.10
CA GLU A 70 3.84 39.68 -5.36
C GLU A 70 3.20 40.08 -6.68
N ILE A 71 3.47 39.36 -7.78
CA ILE A 71 2.78 39.55 -9.06
C ILE A 71 1.28 39.32 -8.87
N ASN A 72 0.89 38.26 -8.17
CA ASN A 72 -0.50 37.91 -7.92
C ASN A 72 -1.23 38.94 -7.04
N ALA A 73 -0.55 39.58 -6.08
CA ALA A 73 -1.13 40.66 -5.29
C ALA A 73 -1.52 41.89 -6.15
N GLN A 74 -0.95 42.02 -7.36
CA GLN A 74 -1.27 43.08 -8.31
C GLN A 74 -2.42 42.70 -9.27
N ILE A 75 -2.84 41.43 -9.31
CA ILE A 75 -3.95 40.98 -10.17
C ILE A 75 -5.28 41.47 -9.61
N SER A 76 -6.15 41.99 -10.49
CA SER A 76 -7.48 42.46 -10.09
C SER A 76 -8.34 41.32 -9.53
N ARG A 77 -9.16 41.62 -8.51
CA ARG A 77 -10.09 40.65 -7.89
C ARG A 77 -11.09 40.07 -8.92
N GLU A 78 -11.45 40.84 -9.94
CA GLU A 78 -12.38 40.43 -10.99
C GLU A 78 -11.74 39.43 -11.97
N SER A 79 -10.50 39.70 -12.43
CA SER A 79 -9.72 38.75 -13.25
C SER A 79 -9.51 37.43 -12.50
N ARG A 80 -9.24 37.51 -11.19
CA ARG A 80 -9.03 36.33 -10.33
C ARG A 80 -10.29 35.46 -10.24
N ARG A 81 -11.46 36.06 -10.01
CA ARG A 81 -12.72 35.30 -9.93
C ARG A 81 -13.04 34.56 -11.23
N LYS A 82 -12.87 35.22 -12.39
CA LYS A 82 -13.12 34.60 -13.70
C LYS A 82 -12.26 33.34 -13.93
N ILE A 83 -10.98 33.39 -13.55
CA ILE A 83 -10.07 32.26 -13.74
C ILE A 83 -10.49 31.07 -12.87
N LEU A 84 -10.84 31.32 -11.60
CA LEU A 84 -11.30 30.29 -10.67
C LEU A 84 -12.60 29.63 -11.16
N GLU A 85 -13.56 30.43 -11.65
CA GLU A 85 -14.86 29.94 -12.14
C GLU A 85 -14.73 29.15 -13.46
N ILE A 86 -13.98 29.66 -14.45
CA ILE A 86 -13.86 29.03 -15.78
C ILE A 86 -13.10 27.70 -15.69
N ASN A 87 -12.03 27.67 -14.90
CA ASN A 87 -11.17 26.50 -14.79
C ASN A 87 -11.56 25.56 -13.64
N ASP A 88 -12.55 25.92 -12.83
CA ASP A 88 -13.02 25.12 -11.68
C ASP A 88 -11.88 24.81 -10.69
N ILE A 89 -11.07 25.83 -10.38
CA ILE A 89 -9.90 25.74 -9.51
C ILE A 89 -10.24 26.33 -8.14
N ALA A 90 -9.86 25.66 -7.05
CA ALA A 90 -10.03 26.19 -5.70
C ALA A 90 -9.10 27.39 -5.45
N GLU A 91 -9.55 28.38 -4.67
CA GLU A 91 -8.74 29.60 -4.42
C GLU A 91 -7.39 29.30 -3.73
N SER A 92 -7.33 28.28 -2.88
CA SER A 92 -6.10 27.80 -2.25
C SER A 92 -5.16 27.14 -3.26
N GLU A 93 -5.69 26.33 -4.17
CA GLU A 93 -4.95 25.62 -5.22
C GLU A 93 -4.36 26.60 -6.25
N PHE A 94 -5.13 27.65 -6.60
CA PHE A 94 -4.67 28.75 -7.43
C PHE A 94 -3.51 29.55 -6.81
N ARG A 95 -3.46 29.67 -5.48
CA ARG A 95 -2.41 30.47 -4.82
C ARG A 95 -1.10 29.71 -4.67
N ASP A 96 -1.16 28.40 -4.42
CA ASP A 96 -0.01 27.67 -3.88
C ASP A 96 0.83 26.92 -4.95
N GLU A 97 0.24 26.45 -6.06
CA GLU A 97 0.96 25.68 -7.10
C GLU A 97 0.91 26.31 -8.51
N PHE A 98 -0.18 27.00 -8.82
CA PHE A 98 -0.39 27.61 -10.14
C PHE A 98 0.55 28.76 -10.45
N ILE A 99 0.75 29.66 -9.49
CA ILE A 99 1.61 30.83 -9.71
C ILE A 99 3.07 30.37 -9.82
N VAL A 100 3.48 29.35 -9.04
CA VAL A 100 4.85 28.83 -9.05
C VAL A 100 5.18 28.11 -10.36
N SER A 101 4.34 27.19 -10.82
CA SER A 101 4.54 26.45 -12.08
C SER A 101 4.58 27.38 -13.31
N THR A 102 3.76 28.41 -13.30
CA THR A 102 3.75 29.41 -14.38
C THR A 102 5.01 30.26 -14.38
N LEU A 103 5.50 30.70 -13.21
CA LEU A 103 6.72 31.49 -13.13
C LEU A 103 7.97 30.74 -13.60
N VAL A 104 8.01 29.41 -13.47
CA VAL A 104 9.10 28.60 -14.02
C VAL A 104 9.19 28.72 -15.54
N SER A 105 8.06 28.99 -16.22
CA SER A 105 8.01 29.16 -17.68
C SER A 105 8.35 30.58 -18.16
N ILE A 106 8.60 31.52 -17.23
CA ILE A 106 8.88 32.91 -17.57
C ILE A 106 10.31 33.10 -18.07
N LYS A 107 10.46 33.85 -19.16
CA LYS A 107 11.75 34.21 -19.75
C LYS A 107 12.32 35.45 -19.07
N GLY A 108 13.62 35.41 -18.74
CA GLY A 108 14.34 36.57 -18.20
C GLY A 108 14.50 36.61 -16.68
N LEU A 109 14.23 35.51 -15.97
CA LEU A 109 14.58 35.36 -14.56
C LEU A 109 16.12 35.25 -14.41
N VAL A 110 16.71 36.03 -13.50
CA VAL A 110 18.17 36.07 -13.31
C VAL A 110 18.53 35.65 -11.89
N LYS A 111 19.25 34.53 -11.75
CA LYS A 111 19.90 34.16 -10.47
C LYS A 111 21.01 35.17 -10.18
N LYS A 112 20.87 35.92 -9.09
CA LYS A 112 21.86 36.92 -8.66
C LYS A 112 22.84 36.39 -7.63
N GLY A 113 22.47 35.35 -6.90
CA GLY A 113 23.36 34.68 -5.98
C GLY A 113 22.72 33.48 -5.29
N ASP A 114 23.58 32.64 -4.73
CA ASP A 114 23.26 31.57 -3.81
C ASP A 114 24.32 31.51 -2.71
N TYR A 115 23.95 30.94 -1.57
CA TYR A 115 24.84 30.83 -0.43
C TYR A 115 24.50 29.60 0.42
N LEU A 116 25.53 28.82 0.72
CA LEU A 116 25.44 27.67 1.61
C LEU A 116 25.97 28.06 2.99
N ASP A 117 25.05 28.27 3.94
CA ASP A 117 25.39 28.47 5.34
C ASP A 117 25.61 27.12 6.03
N ILE A 118 26.87 26.67 6.01
CA ILE A 118 27.30 25.41 6.63
C ILE A 118 27.06 25.44 8.15
N LYS A 119 27.15 26.62 8.79
CA LYS A 119 27.02 26.77 10.24
C LYS A 119 25.58 26.58 10.70
N ASN A 120 24.63 27.17 9.98
CA ASN A 120 23.21 27.09 10.29
C ASN A 120 22.47 25.99 9.53
N LYS A 121 23.18 25.20 8.69
CA LYS A 121 22.61 24.14 7.84
C LYS A 121 21.50 24.66 6.94
N ARG A 122 21.74 25.81 6.32
CA ARG A 122 20.78 26.50 5.45
C ARG A 122 21.39 26.78 4.08
N TYR A 123 20.58 26.67 3.06
CA TYR A 123 20.90 27.11 1.71
C TYR A 123 19.97 28.25 1.34
N TYR A 124 20.52 29.31 0.77
CA TYR A 124 19.80 30.49 0.33
C TYR A 124 20.00 30.71 -1.17
N ILE A 125 18.96 31.16 -1.86
CA ILE A 125 19.02 31.54 -3.27
C ILE A 125 18.27 32.84 -3.51
N TYR A 126 18.81 33.66 -4.43
CA TYR A 126 18.30 34.98 -4.77
C TYR A 126 18.12 35.13 -6.28
N PHE A 127 16.90 35.50 -6.68
CA PHE A 127 16.53 35.83 -8.05
C PHE A 127 16.00 37.26 -8.18
N GLU A 128 16.31 37.88 -9.32
CA GLU A 128 15.66 39.10 -9.80
C GLU A 128 14.87 38.83 -11.08
N TYR A 129 13.75 39.51 -11.22
CA TYR A 129 12.93 39.48 -12.43
C TYR A 129 12.44 40.86 -12.82
N SER A 130 12.74 41.30 -14.04
CA SER A 130 12.41 42.65 -14.52
C SER A 130 10.90 42.83 -14.75
N LYS A 131 10.34 43.93 -14.23
CA LYS A 131 8.93 44.31 -14.43
C LYS A 131 8.65 44.73 -15.87
N SER A 132 9.60 45.39 -16.54
CA SER A 132 9.46 45.74 -17.96
C SER A 132 9.48 44.50 -18.83
N ASP A 133 10.37 43.55 -18.51
CA ASP A 133 10.48 42.30 -19.27
C ASP A 133 9.24 41.46 -19.05
N HIS A 134 8.68 41.46 -17.83
CA HIS A 134 7.40 40.86 -17.56
C HIS A 134 6.28 41.42 -18.43
N LEU A 135 6.11 42.74 -18.45
CA LEU A 135 5.09 43.38 -19.28
C LEU A 135 5.28 43.05 -20.76
N ASN A 136 6.51 43.10 -21.26
CA ASN A 136 6.83 42.74 -22.65
C ASN A 136 6.47 41.28 -22.94
N ASN A 137 6.87 40.35 -22.07
CA ASN A 137 6.54 38.93 -22.18
C ASN A 137 5.01 38.69 -22.20
N ILE A 138 4.25 39.40 -21.36
CA ILE A 138 2.78 39.34 -21.36
C ILE A 138 2.22 39.83 -22.69
N GLN A 139 2.67 40.99 -23.19
CA GLN A 139 2.18 41.55 -24.45
C GLN A 139 2.53 40.69 -25.67
N GLU A 140 3.75 40.12 -25.72
CA GLU A 140 4.16 39.19 -26.77
C GLU A 140 3.30 37.92 -26.76
N THR A 141 3.05 37.36 -25.57
CA THR A 141 2.24 36.16 -25.41
C THR A 141 0.77 36.42 -25.75
N LYS A 142 0.24 37.60 -25.42
CA LYS A 142 -1.09 38.06 -25.82
C LYS A 142 -1.23 38.14 -27.33
N LYS A 143 -0.24 38.77 -28.00
CA LYS A 143 -0.20 38.85 -29.46
C LYS A 143 -0.14 37.47 -30.09
N ARG A 144 0.66 36.56 -29.52
CA ARG A 144 0.73 35.16 -29.95
C ARG A 144 -0.61 34.45 -29.82
N ALA A 145 -1.30 34.56 -28.68
CA ALA A 145 -2.62 33.96 -28.49
C ALA A 145 -3.63 34.48 -29.53
N ILE A 146 -3.64 35.79 -29.81
CA ILE A 146 -4.48 36.40 -30.84
C ILE A 146 -4.17 35.83 -32.23
N ASN A 147 -2.88 35.76 -32.60
CA ASN A 147 -2.44 35.24 -33.88
C ASN A 147 -2.84 33.75 -34.05
N LEU A 148 -2.67 32.93 -33.02
CA LEU A 148 -3.03 31.51 -33.06
C LEU A 148 -4.53 31.29 -33.29
N VAL A 149 -5.39 32.13 -32.70
CA VAL A 149 -6.84 32.07 -32.96
C VAL A 149 -7.17 32.53 -34.39
N GLN A 150 -6.48 33.54 -34.90
CA GLN A 150 -6.67 33.99 -36.28
C GLN A 150 -6.23 32.91 -37.28
N GLU A 151 -5.13 32.21 -37.01
CA GLU A 151 -4.70 31.03 -37.76
C GLU A 151 -5.74 29.92 -37.68
N TYR A 152 -6.29 29.62 -36.49
CA TYR A 152 -7.39 28.67 -36.34
C TYR A 152 -8.61 29.01 -37.23
N GLN A 153 -8.94 30.30 -37.38
CA GLN A 153 -10.06 30.74 -38.20
C GLN A 153 -9.80 30.62 -39.71
N SER A 154 -8.55 30.70 -40.15
CA SER A 154 -8.20 30.59 -41.57
C SER A 154 -8.05 29.14 -42.03
N LEU A 155 -7.93 28.18 -41.11
CA LEU A 155 -7.76 26.78 -41.44
C LEU A 155 -9.05 26.13 -42.03
N PRO A 156 -8.91 25.28 -43.06
CA PRO A 156 -9.99 24.45 -43.59
C PRO A 156 -10.69 23.61 -42.50
N LYS A 157 -11.99 23.34 -42.66
CA LYS A 157 -12.76 22.66 -41.60
C LYS A 157 -12.33 21.20 -41.38
N ASP A 158 -11.82 20.58 -42.42
CA ASP A 158 -11.28 19.22 -42.52
C ASP A 158 -9.86 19.07 -41.95
N ASP A 159 -9.10 20.16 -41.78
CA ASP A 159 -7.81 20.18 -41.05
C ASP A 159 -8.02 20.11 -39.53
N PHE A 160 -8.72 19.08 -39.08
CA PHE A 160 -9.25 18.97 -37.71
C PHE A 160 -8.17 18.98 -36.63
N VAL A 161 -7.17 18.10 -36.76
CA VAL A 161 -6.11 17.95 -35.75
C VAL A 161 -5.33 19.26 -35.61
N LEU A 162 -4.99 19.90 -36.74
CA LEU A 162 -4.27 21.17 -36.73
C LEU A 162 -5.12 22.29 -36.11
N ARG A 163 -6.42 22.33 -36.41
CA ARG A 163 -7.35 23.29 -35.79
C ARG A 163 -7.45 23.11 -34.28
N LEU A 164 -7.54 21.86 -33.81
CA LEU A 164 -7.55 21.54 -32.39
C LEU A 164 -6.22 21.94 -31.73
N GLN A 165 -5.09 21.63 -32.37
CA GLN A 165 -3.76 22.00 -31.90
C GLN A 165 -3.59 23.52 -31.76
N LYS A 166 -4.06 24.33 -32.73
CA LYS A 166 -4.01 25.80 -32.62
C LYS A 166 -4.80 26.33 -31.44
N LEU A 167 -5.94 25.71 -31.11
CA LEU A 167 -6.70 26.07 -29.90
C LEU A 167 -5.97 25.66 -28.62
N VAL A 168 -5.35 24.48 -28.57
CA VAL A 168 -4.53 24.05 -27.42
C VAL A 168 -3.34 25.00 -27.21
N TYR A 169 -2.61 25.37 -28.27
CA TYR A 169 -1.52 26.34 -28.20
C TYR A 169 -2.00 27.73 -27.73
N THR A 170 -3.20 28.12 -28.16
CA THR A 170 -3.82 29.36 -27.69
C THR A 170 -4.10 29.25 -26.20
N TYR A 171 -4.67 28.13 -25.74
CA TYR A 171 -5.01 27.92 -24.34
C TYR A 171 -3.76 27.91 -23.45
N GLU A 172 -2.69 27.27 -23.90
CA GLU A 172 -1.36 27.33 -23.27
C GLU A 172 -0.86 28.78 -23.15
N SER A 173 -0.99 29.58 -24.21
CA SER A 173 -0.62 31.00 -24.19
C SER A 173 -1.50 31.83 -23.23
N LEU A 174 -2.79 31.50 -23.12
CA LEU A 174 -3.71 32.18 -22.20
C LEU A 174 -3.37 31.90 -20.73
N PHE A 175 -2.86 30.69 -20.44
CA PHE A 175 -2.28 30.34 -19.15
C PHE A 175 -0.93 31.03 -18.88
N GLN A 176 -0.38 31.81 -19.81
CA GLN A 176 0.86 32.57 -19.59
C GLN A 176 0.61 34.08 -19.41
N VAL A 177 -0.62 34.56 -19.62
CA VAL A 177 -1.00 36.00 -19.57
C VAL A 177 -1.94 36.35 -18.41
N TYR A 178 -1.71 35.73 -17.25
CA TYR A 178 -2.64 35.84 -16.11
C TYR A 178 -2.96 37.27 -15.68
N GLY A 179 -4.24 37.48 -15.37
CA GLY A 179 -4.75 38.75 -14.88
C GLY A 179 -5.20 39.72 -15.99
N GLU A 180 -4.80 39.50 -17.24
CA GLU A 180 -5.24 40.29 -18.39
C GLU A 180 -6.33 39.59 -19.20
N ASP A 181 -7.45 40.29 -19.44
CA ASP A 181 -8.41 39.84 -20.44
C ASP A 181 -7.82 39.98 -21.85
N VAL A 182 -7.90 38.90 -22.65
CA VAL A 182 -7.44 38.88 -24.03
C VAL A 182 -8.65 38.80 -24.94
N PHE A 183 -8.77 39.79 -25.82
CA PHE A 183 -9.85 39.87 -26.78
C PHE A 183 -9.34 39.71 -28.20
N SER A 184 -10.09 39.00 -29.04
CA SER A 184 -9.84 38.89 -30.47
C SER A 184 -11.15 38.98 -31.24
N ASN A 185 -11.06 39.41 -32.50
CA ASN A 185 -12.19 39.38 -33.41
C ASN A 185 -12.34 37.97 -33.98
N VAL A 186 -13.39 37.26 -33.55
CA VAL A 186 -13.75 35.95 -34.09
C VAL A 186 -15.08 36.09 -34.84
N ASN A 187 -15.08 35.79 -36.13
CA ASN A 187 -16.24 35.86 -37.03
C ASN A 187 -17.00 37.20 -36.95
N GLY A 188 -16.27 38.31 -36.87
CA GLY A 188 -16.84 39.66 -36.80
C GLY A 188 -17.27 40.10 -35.41
N ARG A 189 -17.07 39.29 -34.37
CA ARG A 189 -17.42 39.61 -32.97
C ARG A 189 -16.16 39.71 -32.13
N ASN A 190 -16.07 40.75 -31.30
CA ASN A 190 -15.02 40.83 -30.30
C ASN A 190 -15.34 39.89 -29.14
N VAL A 191 -14.54 38.83 -28.98
CA VAL A 191 -14.78 37.79 -27.96
C VAL A 191 -13.62 37.70 -26.99
N ASN A 192 -13.92 37.38 -25.74
CA ASN A 192 -12.93 37.08 -24.72
C ASN A 192 -12.38 35.66 -24.97
N LEU A 193 -11.06 35.55 -25.18
CA LEU A 193 -10.41 34.30 -25.54
C LEU A 193 -10.39 33.28 -24.39
N GLN A 194 -10.34 33.73 -23.14
CA GLN A 194 -10.37 32.85 -21.97
C GLN A 194 -11.66 32.02 -21.89
N SER A 195 -12.80 32.55 -22.34
CA SER A 195 -14.05 31.79 -22.41
C SER A 195 -14.26 31.11 -23.77
N PHE A 196 -13.83 31.77 -24.86
CA PHE A 196 -14.04 31.27 -26.21
C PHE A 196 -13.24 29.99 -26.49
N VAL A 197 -11.95 29.96 -26.17
CA VAL A 197 -11.04 28.85 -26.51
C VAL A 197 -11.50 27.51 -25.90
N PRO A 198 -11.70 27.38 -24.57
CA PRO A 198 -12.18 26.12 -24.00
C PRO A 198 -13.54 25.73 -24.61
N SER A 199 -14.47 26.68 -24.79
CA SER A 199 -15.78 26.40 -25.40
C SER A 199 -15.67 25.86 -26.83
N GLU A 200 -14.75 26.40 -27.62
CA GLU A 200 -14.54 25.96 -29.01
C GLU A 200 -13.82 24.59 -29.07
N ILE A 201 -12.88 24.31 -28.15
CA ILE A 201 -12.29 22.97 -27.97
C ILE A 201 -13.39 21.95 -27.66
N GLN A 202 -14.27 22.23 -26.69
CA GLN A 202 -15.38 21.33 -26.35
C GLN A 202 -16.27 21.04 -27.56
N LYS A 203 -16.56 22.07 -28.36
CA LYS A 203 -17.37 21.94 -29.57
C LYS A 203 -16.70 21.07 -30.63
N LEU A 204 -15.39 21.21 -30.85
CA LEU A 204 -14.66 20.35 -31.78
C LEU A 204 -14.62 18.89 -31.29
N LEU A 205 -14.32 18.66 -30.01
CA LEU A 205 -14.30 17.32 -29.44
C LEU A 205 -15.65 16.62 -29.54
N ARG A 206 -16.76 17.32 -29.30
CA ARG A 206 -18.12 16.78 -29.46
C ARG A 206 -18.50 16.45 -30.90
N ALA A 207 -17.78 16.97 -31.89
CA ALA A 207 -18.01 16.66 -33.30
C ALA A 207 -17.29 15.38 -33.75
N VAL A 208 -16.36 14.88 -32.94
CA VAL A 208 -15.68 13.59 -33.17
C VAL A 208 -16.66 12.46 -32.84
N ASN A 209 -16.94 11.61 -33.82
CA ASN A 209 -17.69 10.38 -33.63
C ASN A 209 -16.71 9.26 -33.29
N LEU A 210 -16.92 8.58 -32.16
CA LEU A 210 -16.12 7.44 -31.71
C LEU A 210 -16.99 6.18 -31.77
N VAL A 211 -16.62 5.21 -32.60
CA VAL A 211 -17.43 4.01 -32.85
C VAL A 211 -16.60 2.75 -32.63
N ASP A 212 -17.02 1.91 -31.68
CA ASP A 212 -16.48 0.56 -31.53
C ASP A 212 -16.87 -0.27 -32.77
N THR A 213 -15.86 -0.70 -33.53
CA THR A 213 -16.07 -1.42 -34.79
C THR A 213 -16.35 -2.91 -34.58
N THR A 214 -15.98 -3.44 -33.41
CA THR A 214 -16.12 -4.85 -33.05
C THR A 214 -16.62 -4.96 -31.62
N PRO A 215 -17.88 -4.54 -31.33
CA PRO A 215 -18.41 -4.56 -29.99
C PRO A 215 -18.56 -6.01 -29.51
N VAL A 216 -17.57 -6.48 -28.76
CA VAL A 216 -17.56 -7.77 -28.10
C VAL A 216 -17.75 -7.59 -26.60
N THR A 217 -18.19 -8.65 -25.92
CA THR A 217 -18.07 -8.67 -24.46
C THR A 217 -16.60 -8.93 -24.13
N TYR A 218 -15.85 -7.88 -23.77
CA TYR A 218 -14.47 -8.03 -23.31
C TYR A 218 -14.46 -8.87 -22.02
N GLN A 219 -13.75 -9.99 -22.04
CA GLN A 219 -13.60 -10.90 -20.90
C GLN A 219 -12.13 -10.94 -20.50
N GLY A 220 -11.85 -10.52 -19.27
CA GLY A 220 -10.52 -10.46 -18.70
C GLY A 220 -10.36 -11.37 -17.50
N VAL A 221 -9.13 -11.75 -17.20
CA VAL A 221 -8.77 -12.49 -15.99
C VAL A 221 -7.82 -11.63 -15.18
N TYR A 222 -8.02 -11.59 -13.86
CA TYR A 222 -7.12 -10.86 -12.97
C TYR A 222 -5.66 -11.33 -13.14
N MET A 223 -4.74 -10.39 -13.23
CA MET A 223 -3.30 -10.57 -13.46
C MET A 223 -2.90 -11.12 -14.84
N GLU A 224 -3.83 -11.20 -15.78
CA GLU A 224 -3.58 -11.67 -17.14
C GLU A 224 -3.77 -10.56 -18.19
N PRO A 225 -3.15 -10.68 -19.37
CA PRO A 225 -3.46 -9.82 -20.51
C PRO A 225 -4.89 -10.05 -21.00
N LEU A 226 -5.52 -9.00 -21.52
CA LEU A 226 -6.80 -9.11 -22.21
C LEU A 226 -6.56 -9.67 -23.61
N ILE A 227 -7.24 -10.78 -23.94
CA ILE A 227 -7.10 -11.44 -25.25
C ILE A 227 -7.60 -10.55 -26.40
N ALA A 228 -8.68 -9.81 -26.16
CA ALA A 228 -9.27 -8.91 -27.13
C ALA A 228 -8.64 -7.52 -27.05
N GLN A 229 -8.30 -6.94 -28.20
CA GLN A 229 -7.81 -5.57 -28.32
C GLN A 229 -8.98 -4.59 -28.35
N PHE A 230 -8.77 -3.38 -27.84
CA PHE A 230 -9.70 -2.28 -28.04
C PHE A 230 -9.46 -1.72 -29.43
N ILE A 231 -10.49 -1.72 -30.29
CA ILE A 231 -10.41 -1.20 -31.66
C ILE A 231 -11.63 -0.34 -31.95
N PHE A 232 -11.41 0.91 -32.34
CA PHE A 232 -12.49 1.83 -32.67
C PHE A 232 -12.11 2.78 -33.80
N LEU A 233 -13.13 3.38 -34.42
CA LEU A 233 -12.99 4.42 -35.45
C LEU A 233 -13.27 5.80 -34.86
N ALA A 234 -12.40 6.74 -35.20
CA ALA A 234 -12.56 8.17 -34.98
C ALA A 234 -12.86 8.86 -36.33
N SER A 235 -14.07 9.42 -36.45
CA SER A 235 -14.52 10.12 -37.65
C SER A 235 -15.13 11.48 -37.32
N LEU A 236 -15.19 12.37 -38.30
CA LEU A 236 -15.93 13.63 -38.22
C LEU A 236 -17.27 13.51 -38.92
N LYS A 237 -18.31 13.97 -38.23
CA LYS A 237 -19.63 14.15 -38.81
C LYS A 237 -19.91 15.63 -39.01
N LEU A 238 -19.53 16.16 -40.17
CA LEU A 238 -19.91 17.53 -40.54
C LEU A 238 -21.38 17.55 -41.01
N PRO A 239 -22.14 18.62 -40.73
CA PRO A 239 -23.52 18.74 -41.21
C PRO A 239 -23.60 18.63 -42.74
N GLY A 240 -24.27 17.58 -43.24
CA GLY A 240 -24.49 17.36 -44.67
C GLY A 240 -23.36 16.66 -45.43
N SER A 241 -22.34 16.14 -44.75
CA SER A 241 -21.29 15.30 -45.37
C SER A 241 -21.37 13.84 -44.92
N GLU A 242 -20.70 12.96 -45.66
CA GLU A 242 -20.35 11.63 -45.16
C GLU A 242 -19.36 11.74 -43.98
N GLU A 243 -19.22 10.66 -43.21
CA GLU A 243 -18.25 10.61 -42.11
C GLU A 243 -16.82 10.56 -42.67
N ILE A 244 -15.98 11.47 -42.20
CA ILE A 244 -14.60 11.61 -42.67
C ILE A 244 -13.67 11.01 -41.60
N PRO A 245 -12.85 9.99 -41.89
CA PRO A 245 -11.89 9.47 -40.91
C PRO A 245 -10.87 10.56 -40.52
N ILE A 246 -10.47 10.59 -39.25
CA ILE A 246 -9.50 11.55 -38.74
C ILE A 246 -8.16 10.86 -38.55
N ASP A 247 -7.11 11.36 -39.19
CA ASP A 247 -5.76 10.82 -39.06
C ASP A 247 -4.89 11.65 -38.11
N ASN A 248 -3.97 10.98 -37.41
CA ASN A 248 -3.02 11.56 -36.45
C ASN A 248 -3.68 12.29 -35.27
N LEU A 249 -4.89 11.91 -34.89
CA LEU A 249 -5.52 12.40 -33.66
C LEU A 249 -5.00 11.56 -32.49
N PRO A 250 -4.32 12.15 -31.48
CA PRO A 250 -3.79 11.41 -30.35
C PRO A 250 -4.89 11.00 -29.37
N PHE A 251 -4.72 9.85 -28.72
CA PHE A 251 -5.65 9.26 -27.76
C PHE A 251 -4.91 8.79 -26.52
N ASP A 252 -5.52 9.06 -25.36
CA ASP A 252 -5.13 8.48 -24.09
C ASP A 252 -6.07 7.32 -23.73
N PHE A 253 -5.59 6.42 -22.87
CA PHE A 253 -6.34 5.27 -22.38
C PHE A 253 -6.24 5.21 -20.86
N ASP A 254 -7.39 5.09 -20.19
CA ASP A 254 -7.46 5.04 -18.73
C ASP A 254 -8.55 4.07 -18.26
N PHE A 255 -8.55 3.73 -16.97
CA PHE A 255 -9.61 2.98 -16.30
C PHE A 255 -10.43 3.89 -15.40
N GLU A 256 -11.68 4.17 -15.78
CA GLU A 256 -12.62 4.90 -14.89
C GLU A 256 -13.14 4.04 -13.74
N ALA A 257 -13.18 2.72 -13.95
CA ALA A 257 -13.42 1.76 -12.89
C ALA A 257 -12.62 0.50 -13.18
N GLY A 258 -11.78 0.09 -12.23
CA GLY A 258 -10.82 -0.97 -12.46
C GLY A 258 -9.39 -0.45 -12.49
N SER A 259 -8.48 -1.28 -12.97
CA SER A 259 -7.10 -0.91 -13.25
C SER A 259 -6.44 -2.01 -14.09
N GLY A 260 -5.49 -1.60 -14.92
CA GLY A 260 -4.68 -2.46 -15.74
C GLY A 260 -3.60 -1.66 -16.46
N ASP A 261 -2.68 -2.38 -17.09
CA ASP A 261 -1.55 -1.84 -17.82
C ASP A 261 -1.83 -1.91 -19.32
N PHE A 262 -1.81 -0.78 -20.03
CA PHE A 262 -1.95 -0.74 -21.49
C PHE A 262 -0.65 -1.11 -22.20
N GLY A 263 -0.73 -1.80 -23.33
CA GLY A 263 0.43 -2.26 -24.10
C GLY A 263 1.10 -1.15 -24.91
N PHE A 264 0.34 -0.16 -25.36
CA PHE A 264 0.86 0.97 -26.13
C PHE A 264 0.63 2.29 -25.40
N GLN A 265 1.65 3.14 -25.48
CA GLN A 265 1.65 4.54 -25.09
C GLN A 265 1.64 5.42 -26.36
N ASP A 266 1.29 6.70 -26.23
CA ASP A 266 1.30 7.66 -27.35
C ASP A 266 0.48 7.22 -28.58
N VAL A 267 -0.72 6.69 -28.35
CA VAL A 267 -1.57 6.13 -29.41
C VAL A 267 -2.17 7.25 -30.25
N SER A 268 -2.16 7.12 -31.58
CA SER A 268 -2.79 8.05 -32.51
C SER A 268 -3.56 7.32 -33.61
N SER A 269 -4.59 7.96 -34.15
CA SER A 269 -5.40 7.37 -35.23
C SER A 269 -4.64 7.26 -36.56
N ALA A 270 -4.86 6.16 -37.28
CA ALA A 270 -4.39 5.94 -38.64
C ALA A 270 -5.54 5.46 -39.52
N GLU A 271 -5.84 6.19 -40.60
CA GLU A 271 -7.07 6.01 -41.40
C GLU A 271 -8.34 6.05 -40.54
N GLY A 272 -8.34 6.90 -39.51
CA GLY A 272 -9.37 6.96 -38.47
C GLY A 272 -9.38 5.79 -37.48
N GLN A 273 -8.63 4.71 -37.68
CA GLN A 273 -8.60 3.57 -36.76
C GLN A 273 -7.66 3.82 -35.59
N VAL A 274 -8.11 3.42 -34.40
CA VAL A 274 -7.35 3.48 -33.15
C VAL A 274 -7.41 2.11 -32.50
N TYR A 275 -6.28 1.62 -32.01
CA TYR A 275 -6.25 0.40 -31.22
C TYR A 275 -5.29 0.47 -30.04
N ASN A 276 -5.62 -0.28 -28.99
CA ASN A 276 -4.71 -0.55 -27.88
C ASN A 276 -4.99 -1.94 -27.30
N GLU A 277 -4.07 -2.47 -26.52
CA GLU A 277 -4.22 -3.73 -25.81
C GLU A 277 -4.04 -3.53 -24.31
N VAL A 278 -4.65 -4.42 -23.51
CA VAL A 278 -4.40 -4.45 -22.06
C VAL A 278 -3.41 -5.57 -21.79
N SER A 279 -2.17 -5.19 -21.53
CA SER A 279 -1.07 -6.11 -21.23
C SER A 279 -1.27 -6.85 -19.91
N LYS A 280 -2.01 -6.25 -18.96
CA LYS A 280 -2.33 -6.87 -17.68
C LYS A 280 -3.55 -6.22 -17.02
N ILE A 281 -4.48 -7.02 -16.51
CA ILE A 281 -5.57 -6.51 -15.66
C ILE A 281 -5.15 -6.58 -14.20
N THR A 282 -5.06 -5.44 -13.53
CA THR A 282 -4.56 -5.34 -12.15
C THR A 282 -5.66 -5.10 -11.11
N SER A 283 -6.91 -4.88 -11.54
CA SER A 283 -8.05 -4.76 -10.63
C SER A 283 -8.90 -6.04 -10.59
N LYS A 284 -9.44 -6.32 -9.40
CA LYS A 284 -10.37 -7.41 -9.11
C LYS A 284 -11.84 -7.03 -9.28
N ILE A 285 -12.14 -5.80 -9.73
CA ILE A 285 -13.52 -5.35 -9.92
C ILE A 285 -14.16 -6.19 -11.04
N PRO A 286 -15.31 -6.88 -10.82
CA PRO A 286 -15.88 -7.79 -11.80
C PRO A 286 -16.35 -7.14 -13.11
N ILE A 287 -16.67 -5.85 -13.07
CA ILE A 287 -17.03 -5.06 -14.24
C ILE A 287 -16.16 -3.81 -14.23
N GLN A 288 -15.23 -3.74 -15.16
CA GLN A 288 -14.32 -2.61 -15.34
C GLN A 288 -14.75 -1.81 -16.57
N TYR A 289 -14.40 -0.53 -16.54
CA TYR A 289 -14.61 0.41 -17.63
C TYR A 289 -13.26 1.01 -17.99
N ALA A 290 -12.65 0.47 -19.05
CA ALA A 290 -11.57 1.17 -19.73
C ALA A 290 -12.21 2.22 -20.64
N VAL A 291 -11.58 3.38 -20.73
CA VAL A 291 -12.05 4.48 -21.56
C VAL A 291 -10.90 4.97 -22.44
N SER A 292 -11.26 5.53 -23.58
CA SER A 292 -10.33 6.29 -24.40
C SER A 292 -10.95 7.60 -24.82
N PHE A 293 -10.14 8.64 -24.85
CA PHE A 293 -10.50 10.00 -25.23
C PHE A 293 -9.31 10.66 -25.93
N VAL A 294 -9.58 11.76 -26.63
CA VAL A 294 -8.53 12.51 -27.35
C VAL A 294 -7.54 13.08 -26.35
N ASP A 295 -6.24 12.81 -26.52
CA ASP A 295 -5.21 13.39 -25.67
C ASP A 295 -4.86 14.81 -26.11
N LEU A 296 -5.47 15.80 -25.47
CA LEU A 296 -5.15 17.21 -25.74
C LEU A 296 -3.75 17.61 -25.25
N LYS A 297 -3.14 16.88 -24.30
CA LYS A 297 -1.79 17.21 -23.79
C LYS A 297 -0.71 16.89 -24.80
N ALA A 298 -0.88 15.82 -25.58
CA ALA A 298 -0.03 15.51 -26.74
C ALA A 298 -0.03 16.62 -27.81
N LEU A 299 -1.05 17.49 -27.82
CA LEU A 299 -1.16 18.63 -28.74
C LEU A 299 -0.58 19.94 -28.17
N LYS A 300 0.08 19.93 -27.01
CA LYS A 300 0.77 21.11 -26.46
C LYS A 300 2.02 21.47 -27.26
N GLN A 301 2.43 22.74 -27.20
CA GLN A 301 3.66 23.18 -27.86
C GLN A 301 4.88 22.89 -27.00
N SER A 302 4.73 23.00 -25.68
CA SER A 302 5.75 22.64 -24.70
C SER A 302 5.57 21.20 -24.21
N THR A 303 6.67 20.48 -24.08
CA THR A 303 6.72 19.18 -23.40
C THR A 303 6.79 19.32 -21.88
N SER A 304 6.86 20.54 -21.35
CA SER A 304 6.91 20.77 -19.90
C SER A 304 5.55 20.49 -19.27
N GLU A 305 5.55 19.88 -18.09
CA GLU A 305 4.35 19.72 -17.28
C GLU A 305 3.85 21.09 -16.83
N PHE A 306 2.58 21.37 -17.11
CA PHE A 306 1.89 22.55 -16.63
C PHE A 306 0.62 22.10 -15.94
N TYR A 307 0.77 21.64 -14.70
CA TYR A 307 -0.25 20.93 -13.92
C TYR A 307 -1.70 21.44 -14.10
N HIS A 308 -1.94 22.75 -13.98
CA HIS A 308 -3.31 23.30 -14.11
C HIS A 308 -3.83 23.36 -15.54
N LEU A 309 -2.94 23.65 -16.51
CA LEU A 309 -3.30 23.55 -17.92
C LEU A 309 -3.59 22.09 -18.27
N ASP A 310 -2.73 21.17 -17.83
CA ASP A 310 -2.86 19.73 -18.08
C ASP A 310 -4.16 19.20 -17.47
N LYS A 311 -4.48 19.56 -16.23
CA LYS A 311 -5.77 19.25 -15.58
C LYS A 311 -6.97 19.84 -16.32
N ALA A 312 -6.86 21.08 -16.82
CA ALA A 312 -7.93 21.70 -17.61
C ALA A 312 -8.12 21.00 -18.97
N LEU A 313 -7.02 20.60 -19.62
CA LEU A 313 -7.03 19.83 -20.87
C LEU A 313 -7.59 18.42 -20.65
N ASP A 314 -7.24 17.72 -19.57
CA ASP A 314 -7.80 16.42 -19.22
C ASP A 314 -9.32 16.49 -19.03
N LYS A 315 -9.80 17.53 -18.32
CA LYS A 315 -11.24 17.78 -18.14
C LYS A 315 -11.94 18.01 -19.47
N LEU A 316 -11.35 18.80 -20.38
CA LEU A 316 -11.91 19.02 -21.72
C LEU A 316 -11.93 17.74 -22.55
N SER A 317 -10.87 16.94 -22.48
CA SER A 317 -10.72 15.66 -23.20
C SER A 317 -11.81 14.67 -22.82
N SER A 318 -12.12 14.57 -21.52
CA SER A 318 -13.13 13.62 -20.98
C SER A 318 -14.58 13.84 -21.45
N ILE A 319 -14.88 14.97 -22.11
CA ILE A 319 -16.23 15.31 -22.59
C ILE A 319 -16.71 14.36 -23.69
N ASN A 320 -15.79 13.83 -24.49
CA ASN A 320 -16.11 12.85 -25.51
C ASN A 320 -15.15 11.66 -25.38
N LYS A 321 -15.70 10.53 -24.93
CA LYS A 321 -14.96 9.30 -24.65
C LYS A 321 -15.72 8.10 -25.18
N ILE A 322 -14.98 7.07 -25.53
CA ILE A 322 -15.51 5.74 -25.80
C ILE A 322 -15.24 4.84 -24.59
N ASN A 323 -16.21 3.99 -24.24
CA ASN A 323 -16.13 3.12 -23.07
C ASN A 323 -16.10 1.65 -23.48
N PHE A 324 -15.13 0.91 -22.95
CA PHE A 324 -14.98 -0.53 -23.10
C PHE A 324 -15.35 -1.21 -21.78
N LYS A 325 -16.46 -1.94 -21.80
CA LYS A 325 -16.91 -2.70 -20.63
C LYS A 325 -16.22 -4.06 -20.60
N ILE A 326 -15.39 -4.27 -19.58
CA ILE A 326 -14.65 -5.51 -19.38
C ILE A 326 -15.29 -6.29 -18.23
N LYS A 327 -15.69 -7.53 -18.49
CA LYS A 327 -16.06 -8.48 -17.43
C LYS A 327 -14.80 -9.19 -16.96
N VAL A 328 -14.43 -8.96 -15.71
CA VAL A 328 -13.21 -9.54 -15.13
C VAL A 328 -13.58 -10.68 -14.20
N SER A 329 -12.96 -11.83 -14.45
CA SER A 329 -13.02 -12.98 -13.57
C SER A 329 -11.80 -12.99 -12.65
N LEU A 330 -12.03 -13.34 -11.38
CA LEU A 330 -10.95 -13.58 -10.42
C LEU A 330 -10.32 -14.96 -10.59
N VAL A 331 -11.01 -15.85 -11.29
CA VAL A 331 -10.58 -17.22 -11.58
C VAL A 331 -10.47 -17.37 -13.09
N SER A 332 -9.43 -18.03 -13.58
CA SER A 332 -9.35 -18.31 -15.00
C SER A 332 -10.43 -19.31 -15.42
N GLN A 333 -11.20 -19.00 -16.46
CA GLN A 333 -12.06 -19.98 -17.15
C GLN A 333 -11.24 -20.84 -18.11
N ASP A 334 -10.04 -21.23 -17.68
CA ASP A 334 -9.07 -21.94 -18.51
C ASP A 334 -9.75 -23.12 -19.19
N HIS A 335 -9.50 -23.24 -20.48
CA HIS A 335 -9.73 -24.49 -21.17
C HIS A 335 -8.60 -25.43 -20.73
N ILE A 336 -8.93 -26.43 -19.93
CA ILE A 336 -7.95 -27.30 -19.29
C ILE A 336 -8.02 -28.72 -19.85
N PHE A 337 -6.87 -29.38 -19.86
CA PHE A 337 -6.84 -30.83 -19.86
C PHE A 337 -7.05 -31.32 -18.43
N PHE A 338 -7.85 -32.37 -18.29
CA PHE A 338 -8.08 -33.08 -17.03
C PHE A 338 -7.84 -34.58 -17.23
N GLY A 339 -7.04 -35.21 -16.38
CA GLY A 339 -6.75 -36.64 -16.47
C GLY A 339 -6.50 -37.30 -15.13
N VAL A 340 -7.01 -38.53 -14.95
CA VAL A 340 -6.80 -39.37 -13.76
C VAL A 340 -6.06 -40.64 -14.14
N SER A 341 -4.93 -40.87 -13.48
CA SER A 341 -4.03 -42.02 -13.61
C SER A 341 -3.94 -42.80 -12.30
N PHE A 342 -3.54 -44.07 -12.39
CA PHE A 342 -3.46 -44.99 -11.25
C PHE A 342 -2.08 -45.64 -11.23
N SER A 343 -1.43 -45.65 -10.06
CA SER A 343 -0.08 -46.24 -9.90
C SER A 343 -0.14 -47.70 -9.48
N ASP A 344 -0.51 -48.00 -8.22
CA ASP A 344 -0.65 -49.37 -7.69
C ASP A 344 -1.80 -49.49 -6.68
N GLY A 345 -2.28 -50.73 -6.46
CA GLY A 345 -3.23 -51.07 -5.38
C GLY A 345 -4.71 -50.77 -5.64
N ILE A 346 -5.04 -50.03 -6.72
CA ILE A 346 -6.43 -49.75 -7.10
C ILE A 346 -7.00 -50.89 -7.96
N PRO A 347 -8.13 -51.53 -7.57
CA PRO A 347 -8.79 -52.54 -8.40
C PRO A 347 -9.28 -51.97 -9.73
N ASN A 348 -9.05 -52.68 -10.85
CA ASN A 348 -9.51 -52.28 -12.18
C ASN A 348 -11.01 -51.88 -12.25
N PRO A 349 -11.95 -52.58 -11.59
CA PRO A 349 -13.36 -52.19 -11.62
C PRO A 349 -13.66 -50.81 -11.00
N LEU A 350 -12.77 -50.29 -10.14
CA LEU A 350 -12.94 -48.99 -9.49
C LEU A 350 -12.33 -47.83 -10.29
N MET A 351 -11.43 -48.10 -11.25
CA MET A 351 -10.68 -47.04 -11.95
C MET A 351 -11.58 -46.09 -12.76
N GLU A 352 -12.50 -46.61 -13.59
CA GLU A 352 -13.43 -45.76 -14.35
C GLU A 352 -14.41 -44.99 -13.45
N PRO A 353 -15.09 -45.63 -12.46
CA PRO A 353 -15.92 -44.91 -11.50
C PRO A 353 -15.20 -43.77 -10.78
N ILE A 354 -13.94 -43.97 -10.38
CA ILE A 354 -13.14 -42.91 -9.74
C ILE A 354 -12.88 -41.76 -10.72
N ARG A 355 -12.50 -42.06 -11.97
CA ARG A 355 -12.25 -41.03 -12.99
C ARG A 355 -13.49 -40.20 -13.27
N GLU A 356 -14.65 -40.85 -13.44
CA GLU A 356 -15.93 -40.17 -13.64
C GLU A 356 -16.31 -39.31 -12.43
N ALA A 357 -16.10 -39.79 -11.21
CA ALA A 357 -16.42 -39.02 -10.01
C ALA A 357 -15.55 -37.77 -9.88
N PHE A 358 -14.24 -37.84 -10.18
CA PHE A 358 -13.43 -36.64 -10.22
C PHE A 358 -13.87 -35.69 -11.33
N GLU A 359 -14.15 -36.18 -12.53
CA GLU A 359 -14.60 -35.34 -13.65
C GLU A 359 -15.92 -34.61 -13.31
N VAL A 360 -16.88 -35.32 -12.71
CA VAL A 360 -18.14 -34.73 -12.22
C VAL A 360 -17.88 -33.71 -11.12
N SER A 361 -16.97 -34.00 -10.18
CA SER A 361 -16.62 -33.08 -9.10
C SER A 361 -15.97 -31.80 -9.65
N PHE A 362 -14.97 -31.91 -10.53
CA PHE A 362 -14.35 -30.76 -11.18
C PHE A 362 -15.36 -29.91 -11.92
N ASN A 363 -16.24 -30.51 -12.72
CA ASN A 363 -17.29 -29.79 -13.45
C ASN A 363 -18.29 -29.08 -12.53
N LYS A 364 -18.58 -29.64 -11.33
CA LYS A 364 -19.56 -29.06 -10.41
C LYS A 364 -18.97 -28.07 -9.41
N LYS A 365 -17.71 -28.24 -9.02
CA LYS A 365 -17.07 -27.51 -7.91
C LYS A 365 -16.07 -26.45 -8.39
N THR A 366 -15.63 -26.51 -9.65
CA THR A 366 -14.72 -25.53 -10.24
C THR A 366 -15.39 -24.75 -11.37
N GLN A 367 -14.72 -23.71 -11.89
CA GLN A 367 -15.17 -22.95 -13.07
C GLN A 367 -14.40 -23.29 -14.34
N PHE A 368 -13.60 -24.36 -14.32
CA PHE A 368 -12.80 -24.78 -15.46
C PHE A 368 -13.65 -25.30 -16.62
N LYS A 369 -13.19 -25.06 -17.85
CA LYS A 369 -13.77 -25.69 -19.05
C LYS A 369 -12.90 -26.88 -19.42
N ILE A 370 -13.39 -28.08 -19.11
CA ILE A 370 -12.65 -29.32 -19.38
C ILE A 370 -12.79 -29.70 -20.85
N VAL A 371 -11.69 -30.04 -21.51
CA VAL A 371 -11.73 -30.57 -22.88
C VAL A 371 -12.51 -31.87 -22.89
N ASP A 372 -13.43 -32.02 -23.86
CA ASP A 372 -14.20 -33.24 -24.04
C ASP A 372 -13.28 -34.46 -24.15
N ARG A 373 -13.59 -35.50 -23.36
CA ARG A 373 -12.81 -36.74 -23.27
C ARG A 373 -12.65 -37.45 -24.63
N ILE A 374 -13.60 -37.29 -25.56
CA ILE A 374 -13.51 -37.85 -26.92
C ILE A 374 -12.37 -37.18 -27.70
N ILE A 375 -12.26 -35.84 -27.60
CA ILE A 375 -11.20 -35.06 -28.24
C ILE A 375 -9.85 -35.43 -27.63
N VAL A 376 -9.80 -35.56 -26.30
CA VAL A 376 -8.61 -36.00 -25.56
C VAL A 376 -8.13 -37.36 -26.06
N LYS A 377 -9.02 -38.37 -26.14
CA LYS A 377 -8.68 -39.72 -26.61
C LYS A 377 -8.17 -39.72 -28.05
N ALA A 378 -8.78 -38.94 -28.94
CA ALA A 378 -8.33 -38.83 -30.32
C ALA A 378 -6.89 -38.28 -30.41
N ILE A 379 -6.60 -37.18 -29.71
CA ILE A 379 -5.28 -36.55 -29.71
C ILE A 379 -4.23 -37.42 -29.02
N LEU A 380 -4.56 -38.06 -27.89
CA LEU A 380 -3.63 -38.99 -27.23
C LEU A 380 -3.29 -40.19 -28.14
N SER A 381 -4.29 -40.74 -28.84
CA SER A 381 -4.08 -41.83 -29.80
C SER A 381 -3.17 -41.42 -30.97
N GLU A 382 -3.35 -40.21 -31.52
CA GLU A 382 -2.44 -39.65 -32.53
C GLU A 382 -1.00 -39.51 -32.03
N LEU A 383 -0.82 -39.29 -30.73
CA LEU A 383 0.48 -39.20 -30.07
C LEU A 383 1.03 -40.55 -29.59
N GLY A 384 0.32 -41.66 -29.85
CA GLY A 384 0.70 -43.00 -29.41
C GLY A 384 0.57 -43.23 -27.90
N MET A 385 -0.30 -42.46 -27.23
CA MET A 385 -0.54 -42.49 -25.79
C MET A 385 -1.99 -42.92 -25.48
N ASN A 386 -2.24 -43.34 -24.24
CA ASN A 386 -3.58 -43.60 -23.71
C ASN A 386 -3.79 -42.82 -22.39
N GLU A 387 -5.01 -42.86 -21.84
CA GLU A 387 -5.36 -42.14 -20.60
C GLU A 387 -4.74 -42.74 -19.33
N GLN A 388 -4.17 -43.95 -19.38
CA GLN A 388 -3.41 -44.54 -18.27
C GLN A 388 -1.94 -44.11 -18.29
N ASP A 389 -1.37 -43.93 -19.48
CA ASP A 389 0.02 -43.56 -19.75
C ASP A 389 0.19 -42.04 -19.90
N LEU A 390 -0.45 -41.27 -19.01
CA LEU A 390 -0.29 -39.81 -19.00
C LEU A 390 1.18 -39.43 -18.74
N CYS A 391 1.61 -38.34 -19.35
CA CYS A 391 2.97 -37.82 -19.24
C CYS A 391 3.44 -37.80 -17.77
N THR A 392 4.63 -38.34 -17.48
CA THR A 392 5.24 -38.26 -16.14
C THR A 392 6.18 -37.06 -16.00
N LYS A 393 6.52 -36.41 -17.13
CA LYS A 393 7.41 -35.25 -17.22
C LYS A 393 6.68 -34.03 -17.77
N SER A 394 7.00 -32.85 -17.25
CA SER A 394 6.35 -31.58 -17.64
C SER A 394 6.56 -31.23 -19.11
N GLU A 395 7.67 -31.65 -19.74
CA GLU A 395 7.91 -31.36 -21.17
C GLU A 395 6.91 -32.08 -22.08
N CYS A 396 6.49 -33.28 -21.69
CA CYS A 396 5.46 -34.04 -22.38
C CYS A 396 4.08 -33.40 -22.18
N ASP A 397 3.75 -32.94 -20.97
CA ASP A 397 2.50 -32.23 -20.69
C ASP A 397 2.36 -30.96 -21.55
N VAL A 398 3.44 -30.21 -21.70
CA VAL A 398 3.47 -29.02 -22.55
C VAL A 398 3.21 -29.37 -24.02
N ALA A 399 3.79 -30.47 -24.52
CA ALA A 399 3.60 -30.88 -25.90
C ALA A 399 2.15 -31.31 -26.17
N VAL A 400 1.56 -32.10 -25.27
CA VAL A 400 0.17 -32.56 -25.34
C VAL A 400 -0.79 -31.37 -25.19
N GLY A 401 -0.54 -30.50 -24.19
CA GLY A 401 -1.39 -29.34 -23.92
C GLY A 401 -1.45 -28.35 -25.08
N LYS A 402 -0.33 -28.12 -25.78
CA LYS A 402 -0.30 -27.31 -27.01
C LYS A 402 -1.15 -27.90 -28.13
N ARG A 403 -1.18 -29.22 -28.28
CA ARG A 403 -2.00 -29.92 -29.29
C ARG A 403 -3.49 -29.85 -28.96
N LEU A 404 -3.82 -29.89 -27.67
CA LEU A 404 -5.19 -29.76 -27.15
C LEU A 404 -5.70 -28.32 -27.10
N GLY A 405 -4.84 -27.33 -27.35
CA GLY A 405 -5.20 -25.92 -27.25
C GLY A 405 -5.54 -25.48 -25.81
N VAL A 406 -4.94 -26.12 -24.81
CA VAL A 406 -5.17 -25.83 -23.39
C VAL A 406 -4.03 -25.02 -22.80
N THR A 407 -4.35 -24.18 -21.81
CA THR A 407 -3.37 -23.38 -21.07
C THR A 407 -2.77 -24.15 -19.90
N ARG A 408 -3.53 -25.11 -19.35
CA ARG A 408 -3.17 -25.90 -18.17
C ARG A 408 -3.47 -27.37 -18.34
N MET A 409 -2.60 -28.19 -17.75
CA MET A 409 -2.70 -29.64 -17.67
C MET A 409 -2.88 -30.03 -16.22
N ILE A 410 -4.11 -30.38 -15.83
CA ILE A 410 -4.43 -30.85 -14.48
C ILE A 410 -4.48 -32.38 -14.50
N LYS A 411 -3.62 -33.00 -13.68
CA LYS A 411 -3.53 -34.46 -13.57
C LYS A 411 -3.65 -34.91 -12.13
N ILE A 412 -4.33 -36.02 -11.94
CA ILE A 412 -4.47 -36.69 -10.67
C ILE A 412 -3.84 -38.08 -10.77
N ASN A 413 -2.96 -38.40 -9.83
CA ASN A 413 -2.46 -39.75 -9.66
C ASN A 413 -3.01 -40.32 -8.35
N VAL A 414 -3.74 -41.43 -8.44
CA VAL A 414 -4.30 -42.13 -7.28
C VAL A 414 -3.52 -43.41 -7.04
N ASN A 415 -3.12 -43.62 -5.79
CA ASN A 415 -2.33 -44.77 -5.36
C ASN A 415 -2.89 -45.33 -4.05
N TYR A 416 -2.96 -46.66 -3.92
CA TYR A 416 -3.33 -47.31 -2.67
C TYR A 416 -2.18 -48.17 -2.15
N LYS A 417 -1.59 -47.74 -1.02
CA LYS A 417 -0.53 -48.46 -0.33
C LYS A 417 -1.13 -49.50 0.61
N ASN A 418 -1.25 -50.74 0.12
CA ASN A 418 -1.76 -51.88 0.89
C ASN A 418 -1.05 -52.10 2.24
N SER A 419 0.27 -51.85 2.31
CA SER A 419 1.05 -52.03 3.54
C SER A 419 0.62 -51.10 4.67
N ASP A 420 0.17 -49.90 4.31
CA ASP A 420 -0.09 -48.80 5.24
C ASP A 420 -1.60 -48.55 5.38
N ASN A 421 -2.44 -49.30 4.64
CA ASN A 421 -3.87 -49.05 4.44
C ASN A 421 -4.13 -47.57 4.14
N LEU A 422 -3.33 -46.98 3.25
CA LEU A 422 -3.33 -45.54 2.98
C LEU A 422 -3.56 -45.26 1.50
N ILE A 423 -4.53 -44.39 1.22
CA ILE A 423 -4.72 -43.81 -0.11
C ILE A 423 -3.89 -42.55 -0.18
N GLU A 424 -3.13 -42.40 -1.26
CA GLU A 424 -2.43 -41.18 -1.62
C GLU A 424 -2.91 -40.72 -2.99
N THR A 425 -3.35 -39.46 -3.05
CA THR A 425 -3.79 -38.83 -4.28
C THR A 425 -2.97 -37.58 -4.50
N ILE A 426 -2.30 -37.45 -5.64
CA ILE A 426 -1.47 -36.29 -5.96
C ILE A 426 -2.09 -35.54 -7.13
N PHE A 427 -2.46 -34.29 -6.90
CA PHE A 427 -2.91 -33.37 -7.93
C PHE A 427 -1.71 -32.58 -8.45
N THR A 428 -1.61 -32.43 -9.76
CA THR A 428 -0.53 -31.70 -10.42
C THR A 428 -1.11 -30.75 -11.45
N ASP A 429 -0.75 -29.48 -11.37
CA ASP A 429 -1.06 -28.45 -12.37
C ASP A 429 0.22 -28.06 -13.11
N THR A 430 0.23 -28.25 -14.43
CA THR A 430 1.33 -27.86 -15.29
C THR A 430 0.89 -26.79 -16.27
N ASN A 431 1.61 -25.67 -16.27
CA ASN A 431 1.33 -24.55 -17.13
C ASN A 431 2.02 -24.73 -18.48
N VAL A 432 1.21 -24.82 -19.54
CA VAL A 432 1.66 -25.14 -20.89
C VAL A 432 2.51 -24.01 -21.48
N ARG A 433 2.26 -22.77 -21.05
CA ARG A 433 2.98 -21.58 -21.53
C ARG A 433 4.35 -21.46 -20.87
N THR A 434 4.41 -21.52 -19.54
CA THR A 434 5.65 -21.36 -18.77
C THR A 434 6.51 -22.62 -18.78
N ARG A 435 5.92 -23.78 -19.10
CA ARG A 435 6.54 -25.11 -19.06
C ARG A 435 6.92 -25.59 -17.66
N LEU A 436 6.34 -24.98 -16.64
CA LEU A 436 6.60 -25.29 -15.24
C LEU A 436 5.40 -26.02 -14.62
N VAL A 437 5.71 -26.82 -13.60
CA VAL A 437 4.69 -27.34 -12.69
C VAL A 437 4.40 -26.22 -11.70
N ASP A 438 3.26 -25.56 -11.88
CA ASP A 438 2.87 -24.42 -11.04
C ASP A 438 2.44 -24.90 -9.65
N ARG A 439 1.80 -26.07 -9.55
CA ARG A 439 1.42 -26.64 -8.26
C ARG A 439 1.40 -28.17 -8.24
N LYS A 440 1.80 -28.75 -7.10
CA LYS A 440 1.68 -30.17 -6.80
C LYS A 440 1.16 -30.36 -5.38
N GLU A 441 -0.01 -30.97 -5.25
CA GLU A 441 -0.74 -31.05 -3.99
C GLU A 441 -1.04 -32.51 -3.62
N PRO A 442 -0.43 -33.05 -2.55
CA PRO A 442 -0.72 -34.40 -2.07
C PRO A 442 -1.89 -34.42 -1.09
N TYR A 443 -2.75 -35.42 -1.22
CA TYR A 443 -3.81 -35.77 -0.30
C TYR A 443 -3.62 -37.21 0.19
N SER A 444 -3.90 -37.47 1.46
CA SER A 444 -3.78 -38.80 2.03
C SER A 444 -4.96 -39.15 2.92
N LYS A 445 -5.44 -40.40 2.85
CA LYS A 445 -6.53 -40.87 3.71
C LYS A 445 -6.36 -42.34 4.12
N PRO A 446 -6.45 -42.67 5.42
CA PRO A 446 -6.43 -44.05 5.87
C PRO A 446 -7.73 -44.77 5.49
N VAL A 447 -7.61 -46.02 5.05
CA VAL A 447 -8.72 -46.92 4.73
C VAL A 447 -9.16 -47.65 5.98
N ILE A 448 -10.37 -47.35 6.45
CA ILE A 448 -10.96 -47.95 7.65
C ILE A 448 -11.79 -49.17 7.24
N SER A 449 -11.60 -50.29 7.95
CA SER A 449 -12.36 -51.54 7.73
C SER A 449 -12.26 -52.12 6.31
N GLY A 450 -11.18 -51.81 5.58
CA GLY A 450 -10.96 -52.30 4.21
C GLY A 450 -11.88 -51.67 3.15
N ASN A 451 -12.67 -50.65 3.50
CA ASN A 451 -13.57 -49.99 2.54
C ASN A 451 -12.83 -48.91 1.73
N LEU A 452 -12.05 -49.37 0.74
CA LEU A 452 -11.29 -48.52 -0.17
C LEU A 452 -12.19 -47.55 -0.94
N GLU A 453 -13.34 -48.04 -1.43
CA GLU A 453 -14.30 -47.27 -2.21
C GLU A 453 -14.75 -46.03 -1.45
N GLN A 454 -15.27 -46.22 -0.23
CA GLN A 454 -15.73 -45.13 0.61
C GLN A 454 -14.62 -44.12 0.93
N ALA A 455 -13.41 -44.59 1.22
CA ALA A 455 -12.27 -43.73 1.52
C ALA A 455 -11.87 -42.84 0.33
N ILE A 456 -12.16 -43.23 -0.92
CA ILE A 456 -11.95 -42.39 -2.10
C ILE A 456 -13.14 -41.46 -2.30
N PHE A 457 -14.32 -42.03 -2.53
CA PHE A 457 -15.49 -41.26 -2.98
C PHE A 457 -15.98 -40.22 -1.97
N ASP A 458 -15.86 -40.47 -0.66
CA ASP A 458 -16.28 -39.50 0.36
C ASP A 458 -15.37 -38.24 0.41
N ASN A 459 -14.17 -38.30 -0.19
CA ASN A 459 -13.18 -37.23 -0.08
C ASN A 459 -12.87 -36.51 -1.41
N ILE A 460 -13.32 -37.06 -2.56
CA ILE A 460 -13.09 -36.45 -3.89
C ILE A 460 -13.48 -34.97 -3.90
N ASP A 461 -14.71 -34.64 -3.48
CA ASP A 461 -15.20 -33.26 -3.49
C ASP A 461 -14.32 -32.33 -2.66
N SER A 462 -13.91 -32.76 -1.46
CA SER A 462 -13.03 -31.97 -0.59
C SER A 462 -11.65 -31.73 -1.22
N TRP A 463 -11.05 -32.76 -1.82
CA TRP A 463 -9.75 -32.63 -2.48
C TRP A 463 -9.81 -31.71 -3.69
N VAL A 464 -10.88 -31.80 -4.48
CA VAL A 464 -11.10 -30.93 -5.65
C VAL A 464 -11.27 -29.48 -5.23
N ILE A 465 -12.11 -29.20 -4.22
CA ILE A 465 -12.34 -27.84 -3.72
C ILE A 465 -11.04 -27.26 -3.16
N ASP A 466 -10.35 -28.00 -2.28
CA ASP A 466 -9.10 -27.53 -1.68
C ASP A 466 -8.03 -27.24 -2.76
N PHE A 467 -7.84 -28.15 -3.71
CA PHE A 467 -6.88 -27.95 -4.80
C PHE A 467 -7.22 -26.73 -5.65
N TYR A 468 -8.49 -26.56 -6.00
CA TYR A 468 -8.95 -25.42 -6.79
C TYR A 468 -8.76 -24.10 -6.06
N ASP A 469 -9.11 -24.04 -4.77
CA ASP A 469 -8.92 -22.85 -3.94
C ASP A 469 -7.42 -22.50 -3.82
N LYS A 470 -6.57 -23.51 -3.74
CA LYS A 470 -5.11 -23.41 -3.69
C LYS A 470 -4.46 -22.97 -5.00
N LEU A 471 -5.05 -23.27 -6.16
CA LEU A 471 -4.63 -22.67 -7.43
C LEU A 471 -4.95 -21.16 -7.51
N ASN A 472 -5.64 -20.63 -6.49
CA ASN A 472 -6.15 -19.27 -6.40
C ASN A 472 -5.79 -18.67 -5.01
N PRO A 473 -4.50 -18.58 -4.66
CA PRO A 473 -4.10 -18.23 -3.30
C PRO A 473 -4.57 -16.81 -2.92
N PRO A 474 -5.09 -16.59 -1.70
CA PRO A 474 -5.23 -15.25 -1.16
C PRO A 474 -3.89 -14.52 -1.10
N THR A 475 -3.95 -13.20 -1.24
CA THR A 475 -2.79 -12.30 -1.14
C THR A 475 -2.90 -11.45 0.11
N ILE A 476 -1.78 -11.31 0.81
CA ILE A 476 -1.64 -10.49 2.00
C ILE A 476 -0.82 -9.24 1.69
N ASN A 477 -1.49 -8.10 1.85
CA ASN A 477 -0.91 -6.77 1.91
C ASN A 477 -1.01 -6.27 3.35
N LEU A 478 0.14 -6.11 4.01
CA LEU A 478 0.21 -5.70 5.41
C LEU A 478 1.36 -4.71 5.61
N LYS A 479 1.03 -3.50 6.04
CA LYS A 479 2.00 -2.51 6.52
C LYS A 479 1.83 -2.26 8.00
N SER A 480 2.79 -1.55 8.59
CA SER A 480 2.75 -1.16 9.99
C SER A 480 3.35 0.22 10.19
N ASN A 481 2.90 0.88 11.26
CA ASN A 481 3.53 2.08 11.80
C ASN A 481 4.98 1.83 12.31
N ALA A 482 5.35 0.57 12.56
CA ALA A 482 6.68 0.20 13.04
C ALA A 482 7.47 -0.57 11.96
N PRO A 483 8.64 -0.07 11.49
CA PRO A 483 9.43 -0.76 10.48
C PRO A 483 10.06 -2.05 11.02
N GLY A 484 10.22 -3.06 10.16
CA GLY A 484 10.86 -4.34 10.55
C GLY A 484 10.05 -5.17 11.56
N LEU A 485 8.73 -4.98 11.59
CA LEU A 485 7.82 -5.76 12.44
C LEU A 485 7.81 -7.23 11.99
N LYS A 486 8.05 -8.17 12.91
CA LYS A 486 7.89 -9.61 12.65
C LYS A 486 6.40 -9.97 12.76
N VAL A 487 5.89 -10.68 11.75
CA VAL A 487 4.58 -11.33 11.78
C VAL A 487 4.79 -12.83 11.75
N SER A 488 4.41 -13.52 12.82
CA SER A 488 4.33 -14.98 12.85
C SER A 488 2.91 -15.39 12.49
N TYR A 489 2.75 -16.41 11.65
CA TYR A 489 1.44 -16.92 11.26
C TYR A 489 1.37 -18.43 11.42
N ARG A 490 0.21 -18.91 11.85
CA ARG A 490 -0.09 -20.33 11.96
C ARG A 490 -1.53 -20.56 11.54
N ARG A 491 -1.75 -21.57 10.69
CA ARG A 491 -3.10 -22.02 10.39
C ARG A 491 -3.73 -22.64 11.64
N ILE A 492 -4.98 -22.28 11.91
CA ILE A 492 -5.76 -22.80 13.02
C ILE A 492 -7.01 -23.51 12.50
N LYS A 493 -7.42 -24.56 13.21
CA LYS A 493 -8.59 -25.35 12.85
C LYS A 493 -9.86 -24.49 12.81
N SER A 494 -10.61 -24.61 11.73
CA SER A 494 -11.80 -23.83 11.44
C SER A 494 -13.00 -24.74 11.17
N LYS A 495 -14.21 -24.22 11.36
CA LYS A 495 -15.44 -24.92 10.94
C LYS A 495 -15.58 -24.99 9.41
N LEU A 496 -14.81 -24.17 8.70
CA LEU A 496 -14.75 -24.14 7.24
C LEU A 496 -13.77 -25.15 6.65
N ASP A 497 -12.96 -25.82 7.49
CA ASP A 497 -12.01 -26.82 7.03
C ASP A 497 -12.73 -28.01 6.39
N LEU A 498 -12.31 -28.37 5.18
CA LEU A 498 -12.91 -29.47 4.42
C LEU A 498 -12.58 -30.83 5.06
N PRO A 499 -13.54 -31.75 5.15
CA PRO A 499 -13.31 -33.09 5.69
C PRO A 499 -12.36 -33.87 4.79
N GLY A 500 -11.40 -34.59 5.39
CA GLY A 500 -10.47 -35.46 4.65
C GLY A 500 -9.29 -34.75 3.98
N VAL A 501 -9.10 -33.46 4.26
CA VAL A 501 -7.90 -32.70 3.91
C VAL A 501 -7.07 -32.47 5.16
N ASP A 502 -5.79 -32.82 5.09
CA ASP A 502 -4.84 -32.55 6.16
C ASP A 502 -4.12 -31.23 5.90
N TYR A 503 -4.22 -30.30 6.85
CA TYR A 503 -3.65 -28.97 6.72
C TYR A 503 -2.40 -28.81 7.57
N ASN A 504 -1.41 -28.08 7.04
CA ASN A 504 -0.19 -27.78 7.77
C ASN A 504 -0.45 -26.71 8.84
N GLU A 505 -0.33 -27.08 10.13
CA GLU A 505 -0.45 -26.17 11.27
C GLU A 505 0.90 -25.63 11.77
N LYS A 506 1.98 -25.79 11.00
CA LYS A 506 3.30 -25.27 11.39
C LYS A 506 3.27 -23.75 11.46
N ALA A 507 3.88 -23.22 12.51
CA ALA A 507 4.08 -21.78 12.63
C ALA A 507 5.26 -21.33 11.75
N GLU A 508 5.01 -20.30 10.95
CA GLU A 508 5.98 -19.64 10.10
C GLU A 508 6.03 -18.15 10.43
N TYR A 509 6.99 -17.43 9.88
CA TYR A 509 7.11 -15.99 10.13
C TYR A 509 7.71 -15.25 8.93
N GLN A 510 7.37 -13.97 8.85
CA GLN A 510 7.90 -13.03 7.88
C GLN A 510 8.07 -11.64 8.53
N PHE A 511 8.73 -10.71 7.85
CA PHE A 511 8.85 -9.32 8.28
C PHE A 511 8.01 -8.39 7.39
N LEU A 512 7.38 -7.38 7.99
CA LEU A 512 6.61 -6.37 7.27
C LEU A 512 7.51 -5.32 6.58
N PRO A 513 7.08 -4.73 5.44
CA PRO A 513 5.76 -4.92 4.82
C PRO A 513 5.64 -6.22 4.03
N LEU A 514 4.45 -6.82 4.05
CA LEU A 514 4.06 -7.84 3.08
C LEU A 514 3.37 -7.14 1.92
N ILE A 515 3.82 -7.42 0.70
CA ILE A 515 3.24 -6.93 -0.54
C ILE A 515 2.97 -8.15 -1.40
N ASP A 516 1.69 -8.34 -1.74
CA ASP A 516 1.19 -9.46 -2.53
C ASP A 516 1.70 -10.83 -2.03
N PHE A 517 1.82 -10.98 -0.70
CA PHE A 517 2.31 -12.22 -0.11
C PHE A 517 1.24 -13.29 -0.20
N GLU A 518 1.48 -14.31 -1.02
CA GLU A 518 0.55 -15.41 -1.24
C GLU A 518 0.58 -16.40 -0.07
N MET A 519 -0.61 -16.84 0.34
CA MET A 519 -0.80 -17.88 1.34
C MET A 519 -1.85 -18.88 0.87
N ASP A 520 -1.81 -20.10 1.39
CA ASP A 520 -2.90 -21.04 1.15
C ASP A 520 -4.19 -20.58 1.83
N PRO A 521 -5.38 -20.80 1.23
CA PRO A 521 -6.67 -20.52 1.86
C PRO A 521 -6.82 -21.21 3.22
N GLY A 522 -7.45 -20.53 4.17
CA GLY A 522 -7.68 -21.05 5.51
C GLY A 522 -7.81 -19.98 6.57
N THR A 523 -8.06 -20.42 7.81
CA THR A 523 -8.08 -19.53 8.97
C THR A 523 -6.70 -19.51 9.65
N TYR A 524 -6.15 -18.32 9.86
CA TYR A 524 -4.83 -18.11 10.44
C TYR A 524 -4.91 -17.26 11.71
N GLN A 525 -4.01 -17.56 12.65
CA GLN A 525 -3.66 -16.67 13.75
C GLN A 525 -2.35 -15.97 13.39
N LEU A 526 -2.42 -14.65 13.26
CA LEU A 526 -1.28 -13.76 13.05
C LEU A 526 -0.86 -13.18 14.41
N VAL A 527 0.44 -13.23 14.69
CA VAL A 527 1.06 -12.68 15.91
C VAL A 527 2.12 -11.68 15.49
N PHE A 528 1.89 -10.41 15.82
CA PHE A 528 2.76 -9.29 15.47
C PHE A 528 3.67 -8.95 16.65
N GLU A 529 4.98 -9.04 16.45
CA GLU A 529 5.98 -8.92 17.51
C GLU A 529 7.13 -7.99 17.10
N LYS A 530 7.42 -7.00 17.94
CA LYS A 530 8.62 -6.18 17.84
C LYS A 530 9.08 -5.77 19.23
N ASP A 531 10.39 -5.83 19.46
CA ASP A 531 11.02 -5.31 20.68
C ASP A 531 10.58 -3.85 20.93
N GLY A 532 10.18 -3.55 22.15
CA GLY A 532 9.66 -2.24 22.54
C GLY A 532 8.18 -1.99 22.29
N TYR A 533 7.49 -2.89 21.59
CA TYR A 533 6.05 -2.77 21.31
C TYR A 533 5.27 -3.90 21.97
N GLU A 534 3.98 -3.68 22.20
CA GLU A 534 3.06 -4.70 22.69
C GLU A 534 2.75 -5.73 21.59
N THR A 535 2.76 -7.01 21.94
CA THR A 535 2.37 -8.09 21.01
C THR A 535 0.89 -7.95 20.67
N LYS A 536 0.57 -8.02 19.37
CA LYS A 536 -0.81 -7.97 18.88
C LYS A 536 -1.14 -9.28 18.18
N GLU A 537 -2.30 -9.84 18.48
CA GLU A 537 -2.80 -11.04 17.82
C GLU A 537 -4.03 -10.71 16.96
N ARG A 538 -4.12 -11.34 15.79
CA ARG A 538 -5.27 -11.20 14.89
C ARG A 538 -5.62 -12.55 14.31
N LYS A 539 -6.90 -12.93 14.36
CA LYS A 539 -7.41 -14.07 13.60
C LYS A 539 -7.98 -13.58 12.27
N VAL A 540 -7.62 -14.26 11.19
CA VAL A 540 -8.06 -13.92 9.85
C VAL A 540 -8.49 -15.18 9.12
N THR A 541 -9.58 -15.10 8.35
CA THR A 541 -9.96 -16.17 7.41
C THR A 541 -9.67 -15.67 6.02
N LEU A 542 -8.78 -16.38 5.32
CA LEU A 542 -8.38 -16.09 3.95
C LEU A 542 -9.11 -17.06 3.02
N ASN A 543 -9.99 -16.53 2.20
CA ASN A 543 -10.68 -17.30 1.16
C ASN A 543 -9.86 -17.26 -0.13
N ALA A 544 -10.09 -18.22 -1.04
CA ALA A 544 -9.49 -18.19 -2.37
C ALA A 544 -9.68 -16.82 -3.05
N ASN A 545 -8.61 -16.31 -3.68
CA ASN A 545 -8.54 -15.00 -4.35
C ASN A 545 -8.81 -13.75 -3.48
N SER A 546 -9.04 -13.90 -2.18
CA SER A 546 -9.24 -12.75 -1.30
C SER A 546 -7.97 -11.92 -1.15
N ILE A 547 -8.13 -10.61 -0.99
CA ILE A 547 -7.06 -9.71 -0.56
C ILE A 547 -7.36 -9.34 0.89
N CYS A 548 -6.39 -9.57 1.75
CA CYS A 548 -6.36 -9.12 3.14
C CYS A 548 -5.05 -8.34 3.33
N CYS A 549 -4.83 -7.49 4.33
CA CYS A 549 -5.66 -7.12 5.47
C CYS A 549 -5.50 -5.63 5.74
N ASP A 550 -6.28 -5.09 6.68
CA ASP A 550 -6.00 -3.75 7.20
C ASP A 550 -4.61 -3.68 7.85
N ASP A 551 -3.96 -2.54 7.71
CA ASP A 551 -2.65 -2.29 8.31
C ASP A 551 -2.65 -2.55 9.83
N VAL A 552 -1.47 -2.90 10.36
CA VAL A 552 -1.30 -3.18 11.78
C VAL A 552 -0.61 -2.03 12.50
N GLU A 553 -1.37 -1.38 13.37
CA GLU A 553 -0.83 -0.43 14.32
C GLU A 553 -0.40 -1.17 15.60
N LEU A 554 0.88 -1.02 15.95
CA LEU A 554 1.44 -1.45 17.22
C LEU A 554 1.58 -0.30 18.21
N ILE A 555 1.35 -0.62 19.47
CA ILE A 555 1.44 0.32 20.59
C ILE A 555 2.80 0.16 21.25
N GLU A 556 3.51 1.27 21.44
CA GLU A 556 4.78 1.28 22.17
C GLU A 556 4.59 1.00 23.65
N LYS A 557 5.52 0.25 24.23
CA LYS A 557 5.50 -0.03 25.66
C LYS A 557 5.79 1.24 26.45
N THR A 558 4.93 1.57 27.41
CA THR A 558 5.08 2.81 28.19
C THR A 558 5.52 2.55 29.63
N LYS A 559 6.25 3.52 30.20
CA LYS A 559 6.69 3.47 31.61
C LYS A 559 5.50 3.44 32.58
N PHE A 560 4.44 4.18 32.25
CA PHE A 560 3.23 4.23 33.06
C PHE A 560 2.51 2.88 33.10
N GLU A 561 2.36 2.23 31.95
CA GLU A 561 1.75 0.90 31.86
C GLU A 561 2.60 -0.15 32.61
N ALA A 562 3.93 -0.09 32.47
CA ALA A 562 4.85 -0.95 33.22
C ALA A 562 4.72 -0.75 34.74
N PHE A 563 4.61 0.49 35.21
CA PHE A 563 4.34 0.80 36.63
C PHE A 563 3.03 0.16 37.08
N TYR A 564 1.95 0.45 36.37
CA TYR A 564 0.60 0.06 36.76
C TYR A 564 0.48 -1.46 36.87
N LYS A 565 0.94 -2.20 35.86
CA LYS A 565 0.95 -3.67 35.89
C LYS A 565 1.68 -4.18 37.13
N SER A 566 2.91 -3.73 37.38
CA SER A 566 3.72 -4.21 38.53
C SER A 566 3.29 -3.69 39.90
N PHE A 567 2.53 -2.60 39.98
CA PHE A 567 1.96 -2.11 41.22
C PHE A 567 0.86 -3.05 41.73
N PHE A 568 -0.03 -3.50 40.85
CA PHE A 568 -1.10 -4.44 41.21
C PHE A 568 -0.61 -5.88 41.32
N LEU A 569 0.25 -6.29 40.39
CA LEU A 569 0.79 -7.65 40.32
C LEU A 569 2.32 -7.57 40.24
N PRO A 570 3.04 -7.56 41.37
CA PRO A 570 4.49 -7.44 41.38
C PRO A 570 5.19 -8.45 40.47
N GLY A 571 6.08 -7.94 39.62
CA GLY A 571 6.78 -8.68 38.57
C GLY A 571 6.15 -8.59 37.18
N SER A 572 4.86 -8.25 37.06
CA SER A 572 4.18 -8.23 35.76
C SER A 572 4.63 -7.07 34.85
N GLY A 573 5.03 -5.93 35.40
CA GLY A 573 5.65 -4.82 34.68
C GLY A 573 7.09 -5.12 34.21
N GLN A 574 7.87 -5.88 34.98
CA GLN A 574 9.17 -6.39 34.54
C GLN A 574 9.00 -7.34 33.35
N ARG A 575 7.99 -8.22 33.41
CA ARG A 575 7.61 -9.14 32.33
C ARG A 575 7.11 -8.40 31.09
N TYR A 576 6.29 -7.36 31.27
CA TYR A 576 5.84 -6.47 30.21
C TYR A 576 7.01 -5.85 29.44
N GLY A 577 8.03 -5.36 30.15
CA GLY A 577 9.24 -4.82 29.54
C GLY A 577 10.23 -5.86 29.02
N SER A 578 9.98 -7.16 29.20
CA SER A 578 10.87 -8.23 28.71
C SER A 578 10.75 -8.33 27.19
N ASP A 579 11.90 -8.48 26.52
CA ASP A 579 12.00 -8.63 25.07
C ASP A 579 13.28 -9.42 24.71
N SER A 580 13.58 -9.55 23.42
CA SER A 580 14.71 -10.36 22.96
C SER A 580 16.07 -9.84 23.43
N ARG A 581 16.19 -8.51 23.62
CA ARG A 581 17.40 -7.80 24.06
C ARG A 581 17.53 -7.69 25.59
N ASN A 582 16.45 -7.84 26.33
CA ASN A 582 16.39 -7.62 27.79
C ASN A 582 15.86 -8.85 28.56
N GLN A 583 16.35 -10.05 28.20
CA GLN A 583 15.89 -11.32 28.79
C GLN A 583 16.06 -11.41 30.31
N ASN A 584 17.07 -10.73 30.88
CA ASN A 584 17.30 -10.67 32.33
C ASN A 584 16.09 -10.12 33.11
N ARG A 585 15.20 -9.37 32.46
CA ARG A 585 13.96 -8.87 33.07
C ARG A 585 12.97 -9.96 33.42
N SER A 586 12.96 -11.09 32.69
CA SER A 586 12.13 -12.24 33.05
C SER A 586 12.57 -12.86 34.38
N GLY A 587 13.88 -12.88 34.66
CA GLY A 587 14.41 -13.27 35.97
C GLY A 587 13.99 -12.31 37.08
N LYS A 588 14.06 -10.99 36.83
CA LYS A 588 13.55 -9.97 37.77
C LYS A 588 12.05 -10.11 38.02
N ALA A 589 11.27 -10.37 36.98
CA ALA A 589 9.83 -10.60 37.11
C ALA A 589 9.54 -11.75 38.07
N LEU A 590 10.22 -12.88 37.89
CA LEU A 590 10.07 -14.06 38.75
C LEU A 590 10.45 -13.77 40.20
N LEU A 591 11.55 -13.05 40.43
CA LEU A 591 11.96 -12.61 41.77
C LEU A 591 10.88 -11.76 42.44
N HIS A 592 10.37 -10.74 41.74
CA HIS A 592 9.34 -9.85 42.28
C HIS A 592 8.03 -10.60 42.58
N THR A 593 7.61 -11.49 41.68
CA THR A 593 6.44 -12.35 41.92
C THR A 593 6.63 -13.27 43.11
N SER A 594 7.82 -13.85 43.29
CA SER A 594 8.12 -14.72 44.44
C SER A 594 8.06 -13.97 45.78
N ILE A 595 8.62 -12.77 45.86
CA ILE A 595 8.58 -11.93 47.06
C ILE A 595 7.13 -11.53 47.37
N ALA A 596 6.34 -11.16 46.34
CA ALA A 596 4.94 -10.82 46.53
C ALA A 596 4.10 -12.00 47.02
N LEU A 597 4.35 -13.22 46.53
CA LEU A 597 3.69 -14.43 47.02
C LEU A 597 4.00 -14.67 48.50
N VAL A 598 5.27 -14.57 48.90
CA VAL A 598 5.69 -14.72 50.30
C VAL A 598 5.08 -13.63 51.18
N ALA A 599 5.13 -12.37 50.75
CA ALA A 599 4.54 -11.25 51.48
C ALA A 599 3.02 -11.41 51.62
N THR A 600 2.32 -11.85 50.56
CA THR A 600 0.88 -12.11 50.60
C THR A 600 0.56 -13.22 51.61
N ALA A 601 1.30 -14.33 51.58
CA ALA A 601 1.12 -15.42 52.54
C ALA A 601 1.38 -14.96 53.98
N ALA A 602 2.42 -14.15 54.22
CA ALA A 602 2.73 -13.57 55.52
C ALA A 602 1.61 -12.62 56.00
N THR A 603 1.08 -11.77 55.12
CA THR A 603 -0.07 -10.89 55.41
C THR A 603 -1.30 -11.70 55.82
N ILE A 604 -1.66 -12.73 55.03
CA ILE A 604 -2.79 -13.61 55.34
C ILE A 604 -2.60 -14.28 56.72
N TYR A 605 -1.40 -14.79 56.99
CA TYR A 605 -1.08 -15.41 58.27
C TYR A 605 -1.17 -14.42 59.44
N ALA A 606 -0.65 -13.20 59.28
CA ALA A 606 -0.68 -12.17 60.31
C ALA A 606 -2.12 -11.73 60.65
N TRP A 607 -2.98 -11.55 59.65
CA TRP A 607 -4.40 -11.24 59.86
C TRP A 607 -5.20 -12.39 60.46
N SER A 608 -4.86 -13.64 60.10
CA SER A 608 -5.42 -14.82 60.76
C SER A 608 -5.04 -14.86 62.25
N THR A 609 -3.79 -14.58 62.58
CA THR A 609 -3.28 -14.51 63.96
C THR A 609 -3.92 -13.37 64.76
N PHE A 610 -4.13 -12.20 64.13
CA PHE A 610 -4.87 -11.09 64.72
C PHE A 610 -6.31 -11.48 65.04
N THR A 611 -7.03 -12.09 64.09
CA THR A 611 -8.40 -12.60 64.30
C THR A 611 -8.46 -13.58 65.48
N GLN A 612 -7.48 -14.49 65.58
CA GLN A 612 -7.41 -15.42 66.72
C GLN A 612 -7.14 -14.70 68.06
N SER A 613 -6.27 -13.70 68.06
CA SER A 613 -5.97 -12.88 69.24
C SER A 613 -7.18 -12.05 69.67
N GLN A 614 -7.99 -11.58 68.73
CA GLN A 614 -9.24 -10.85 68.98
C GLN A 614 -10.26 -11.75 69.68
N ASN A 615 -10.48 -12.96 69.15
CA ASN A 615 -11.36 -13.95 69.79
C ASN A 615 -10.89 -14.29 71.22
N THR A 616 -9.58 -14.38 71.43
CA THR A 616 -8.99 -14.66 72.76
C THR A 616 -9.20 -13.49 73.74
N TYR A 617 -9.02 -12.26 73.28
CA TYR A 617 -9.28 -11.04 74.07
C TYR A 617 -10.77 -10.90 74.42
N ASP A 618 -11.67 -11.09 73.45
CA ASP A 618 -13.12 -11.01 73.68
C ASP A 618 -13.57 -12.05 74.73
N GLY A 619 -13.00 -13.26 74.65
CA GLY A 619 -13.21 -14.31 75.66
C GLY A 619 -12.70 -13.93 77.05
N ALA A 620 -11.47 -13.40 77.16
CA ALA A 620 -10.88 -12.97 78.43
C ALA A 620 -11.64 -11.78 79.05
N GLN A 621 -12.12 -10.84 78.22
CA GLN A 621 -12.90 -9.70 78.65
C GLN A 621 -14.29 -10.11 79.16
N LEU A 622 -14.92 -11.08 78.49
CA LEU A 622 -16.17 -11.68 78.95
C LEU A 622 -15.99 -12.38 80.30
N ALA A 623 -14.91 -13.15 80.47
CA ALA A 623 -14.58 -13.81 81.73
C ALA A 623 -14.36 -12.80 82.88
N TYR A 624 -13.62 -11.71 82.62
CA TYR A 624 -13.43 -10.62 83.58
C TYR A 624 -14.75 -9.95 83.98
N SER A 625 -15.64 -9.67 83.02
CA SER A 625 -16.94 -9.04 83.27
C SER A 625 -17.89 -9.89 84.13
N ARG A 626 -17.66 -11.21 84.17
CA ARG A 626 -18.48 -12.20 84.90
C ARG A 626 -17.90 -12.60 86.24
N ALA A 627 -16.68 -12.17 86.58
CA ALA A 627 -16.03 -12.54 87.84
C ALA A 627 -16.65 -11.78 89.03
N THR A 628 -17.04 -12.49 90.09
CA THR A 628 -17.75 -11.93 91.26
C THR A 628 -16.96 -12.01 92.56
N THR A 629 -15.85 -12.74 92.61
CA THR A 629 -14.96 -12.86 93.78
C THR A 629 -13.71 -12.00 93.60
N VAL A 630 -13.15 -11.45 94.69
CA VAL A 630 -11.97 -10.57 94.62
C VAL A 630 -10.77 -11.26 93.95
N SER A 631 -10.50 -12.52 94.28
CA SER A 631 -9.43 -13.31 93.64
C SER A 631 -9.72 -13.64 92.17
N GLY A 632 -10.98 -13.93 91.81
CA GLY A 632 -11.39 -14.20 90.44
C GLY A 632 -11.31 -12.96 89.55
N ILE A 633 -11.70 -11.79 90.09
CA ILE A 633 -11.58 -10.49 89.42
C ILE A 633 -10.11 -10.18 89.14
N GLU A 634 -9.21 -10.40 90.10
CA GLU A 634 -7.79 -10.09 89.92
C GLU A 634 -7.10 -11.03 88.90
N SER A 635 -7.42 -12.32 88.92
CA SER A 635 -6.89 -13.30 87.95
C SER A 635 -7.36 -13.02 86.52
N THR A 636 -8.68 -12.85 86.33
CA THR A 636 -9.25 -12.57 85.00
C THR A 636 -8.88 -11.19 84.48
N ARG A 637 -8.64 -10.19 85.36
CA ARG A 637 -8.06 -8.90 84.98
C ARG A 637 -6.67 -9.07 84.37
N LYS A 638 -5.83 -9.90 85.01
CA LYS A 638 -4.46 -10.17 84.53
C LYS A 638 -4.48 -10.87 83.17
N GLU A 639 -5.35 -11.85 82.98
CA GLU A 639 -5.56 -12.53 81.70
C GLU A 639 -6.07 -11.58 80.60
N SER A 640 -7.05 -10.72 80.90
CA SER A 640 -7.54 -9.69 79.97
C SER A 640 -6.44 -8.69 79.57
N ILE A 641 -5.59 -8.25 80.52
CA ILE A 641 -4.45 -7.37 80.22
C ILE A 641 -3.45 -8.05 79.27
N ILE A 642 -3.11 -9.33 79.52
CA ILE A 642 -2.20 -10.09 78.66
C ILE A 642 -2.83 -10.31 77.27
N ALA A 643 -4.11 -10.66 77.20
CA ALA A 643 -4.82 -10.83 75.94
C ALA A 643 -4.91 -9.52 75.15
N ASN A 644 -5.12 -8.37 75.81
CA ASN A 644 -5.09 -7.05 75.19
C ASN A 644 -3.69 -6.70 74.66
N GLN A 645 -2.62 -7.02 75.40
CA GLN A 645 -1.25 -6.83 74.93
C GLN A 645 -0.96 -7.67 73.68
N ASN A 646 -1.37 -8.94 73.67
CA ASN A 646 -1.23 -9.84 72.50
C ASN A 646 -2.08 -9.38 71.30
N LEU A 647 -3.29 -8.87 71.54
CA LEU A 647 -4.15 -8.29 70.52
C LEU A 647 -3.49 -7.06 69.86
N ASN A 648 -2.98 -6.13 70.67
CA ASN A 648 -2.28 -4.96 70.15
C ASN A 648 -0.98 -5.34 69.40
N GLN A 649 -0.24 -6.33 69.88
CA GLN A 649 0.97 -6.82 69.22
C GLN A 649 0.66 -7.48 67.86
N SER A 650 -0.36 -8.33 67.80
CA SER A 650 -0.80 -8.99 66.56
C SER A 650 -1.40 -7.99 65.55
N TYR A 651 -2.15 -6.98 66.03
CA TYR A 651 -2.63 -5.86 65.21
C TYR A 651 -1.46 -5.08 64.59
N ASN A 652 -0.50 -4.64 65.42
CA ASN A 652 0.68 -3.91 64.95
C ASN A 652 1.50 -4.75 63.96
N THR A 653 1.59 -6.06 64.17
CA THR A 653 2.27 -7.00 63.25
C THR A 653 1.53 -7.11 61.92
N ALA A 654 0.21 -7.28 61.93
CA ALA A 654 -0.61 -7.36 60.72
C ALA A 654 -0.56 -6.06 59.90
N VAL A 655 -0.65 -4.90 60.57
CA VAL A 655 -0.50 -3.59 59.94
C VAL A 655 0.90 -3.42 59.36
N ALA A 656 1.96 -3.73 60.13
CA ALA A 656 3.35 -3.60 59.66
C ALA A 656 3.63 -4.46 58.42
N ILE A 657 3.17 -5.71 58.40
CA ILE A 657 3.34 -6.61 57.24
C ILE A 657 2.54 -6.10 56.03
N SER A 658 1.32 -5.58 56.25
CA SER A 658 0.51 -4.98 55.18
C SER A 658 1.18 -3.74 54.57
N VAL A 659 1.81 -2.89 55.41
CA VAL A 659 2.60 -1.72 54.95
C VAL A 659 3.82 -2.17 54.14
N ILE A 660 4.53 -3.21 54.58
CA ILE A 660 5.67 -3.78 53.84
C ILE A 660 5.21 -4.30 52.47
N MET A 661 4.07 -5.01 52.41
CA MET A 661 3.50 -5.49 51.15
C MET A 661 3.16 -4.32 50.21
N ALA A 662 2.48 -3.28 50.71
CA ALA A 662 2.15 -2.09 49.92
C ALA A 662 3.40 -1.35 49.42
N ALA A 663 4.41 -1.19 50.28
CA ALA A 663 5.69 -0.59 49.93
C ALA A 663 6.42 -1.41 48.85
N PHE A 664 6.38 -2.74 48.94
CA PHE A 664 6.95 -3.63 47.95
C PHE A 664 6.23 -3.54 46.60
N SER A 665 4.90 -3.45 46.58
CA SER A 665 4.12 -3.23 45.36
C SER A 665 4.49 -1.90 44.67
N ILE A 666 4.61 -0.81 45.43
CA ILE A 666 5.08 0.49 44.91
C ILE A 666 6.50 0.36 44.34
N TYR A 667 7.42 -0.23 45.11
CA TYR A 667 8.79 -0.46 44.68
C TYR A 667 8.85 -1.26 43.37
N SER A 668 8.06 -2.35 43.29
CA SER A 668 7.98 -3.19 42.11
C SER A 668 7.47 -2.42 40.89
N GLY A 669 6.46 -1.55 41.07
CA GLY A 669 5.98 -0.66 40.01
C GLY A 669 7.03 0.35 39.57
N VAL A 670 7.70 1.02 40.51
CA VAL A 670 8.76 2.01 40.20
C VAL A 670 9.93 1.34 39.48
N ASP A 671 10.42 0.20 39.96
CA ASP A 671 11.48 -0.55 39.29
C ASP A 671 11.07 -0.93 37.86
N ALA A 672 9.83 -1.40 37.65
CA ALA A 672 9.34 -1.76 36.32
C ALA A 672 9.39 -0.58 35.35
N ALA A 673 8.96 0.60 35.79
CA ALA A 673 8.88 1.81 34.98
C ALA A 673 10.25 2.46 34.72
N VAL A 674 11.11 2.55 35.75
CA VAL A 674 12.44 3.15 35.63
C VAL A 674 13.35 2.29 34.77
N THR A 675 13.26 0.98 34.92
CA THR A 675 14.12 0.06 34.17
C THR A 675 13.61 -0.23 32.78
N LEU A 676 12.40 0.21 32.39
CA LEU A 676 11.83 -0.07 31.07
C LEU A 676 12.81 0.41 29.98
N PRO A 677 13.22 -0.47 29.04
CA PRO A 677 14.19 -0.09 28.01
C PRO A 677 13.62 0.98 27.07
N GLN A 678 14.50 1.81 26.52
CA GLN A 678 14.18 2.81 25.50
C GLN A 678 14.63 2.28 24.14
N TYR A 679 13.81 2.46 23.10
CA TYR A 679 13.97 1.81 21.80
C TYR A 679 14.09 2.81 20.66
#